data_AF-A0A9P1BPU3-F1
#
_entry.id   AF-A0A9P1BPU3-F1
#
_cell.length_a   1.000
_cell.length_b   1.000
_cell.length_c   1.000
_cell.angle_alpha   90.00
_cell.angle_beta   90.00
_cell.angle_gamma   90.00
#
_symmetry.space_group_name_H-M   'P 1'
#
loop_
_entity.id
_entity.type
_entity.pdbx_description
1 polymer ?
#
loop_
_entity_poly.entity_id
_entity_poly.type
_entity_poly.pdbx_seq_one_letter_code
_entity_poly.pdbx_strand_id
1 'polypeptide(L)'
;VLKVLEEHKMLYKLKLVPSQLLVHPQNRSGGLLNVADMHAKGEHSVKSGANELEVAATIAAAFEQQESSSKDLKKAQAYIKDGASRFITPSDFTKLKQKAMLDKVKQAQELLWKGYELLQASPLTLDQQAHPMARYLTRLGLFLLNKESKGQEGKEYTSLANITDAFTAECFEMKQHGHLNARQAELAEESDDKEMPEALESCQDPIQIACKMFKLKVGSHYTHNGQVMKLTKVEKNSATLVYTPFFGSAVDHTLTHDDLKGIKPFTRPVPHLHSAADIAALYPSNAMVKEIARAKAQHLLHEKYLQCLGCHSVFCCPTFFLGGALVAHPAHYCRTGEFDVVVSSMGHLFANADFKKGELTLLPFGNVAVVAKEKVAKTSVVLFLAGWRQEDQLVVSHTKCNFEKATGCWSPFFWCKESKDDKEEKPNMTKATVQYDELTMPCIKNKEKLTKGTALFLEPTEEYLKAQPSHPMIVKLVCKDEQENFQKTKNASLSGSEQLKKLKAQLQSVIQKELDSYETNQGQPLFGDGQQTANKSKAKFIMAKASQCFETVVLDVEGTNVVCLFPPNDKFQEIMIQLNEDMLEAVFNFLAQDCKSTLENMAKRGYKRKQEWAQDLTVQWEEHLKKEKEKGLPIPAEVPADATGALFEVAAAMAMAEPVGVVPADPAEPPAIKAATPKAKTSVKRKEEDEEFVWVVEEPPPKKKAKLPMGPWSKQKTVEVKVETKEEDDSDLNELVLVIMEIFQRESLQFQQLEHQDKYYWWDAQGKELDQYSSLHALQVPLQTLMSVILAKGPARALEEFKRNPDQFH
;
A
#
# COMPACT_ATOMS: atom_id res chain seq x y z
N VAL A 1 -32.81 6.48 19.16
CA VAL A 1 -32.17 7.03 17.92
C VAL A 1 -31.40 5.98 17.10
N LEU A 2 -30.61 5.09 17.73
CA LEU A 2 -29.60 4.26 17.04
C LEU A 2 -30.13 3.42 15.86
N LYS A 3 -31.31 2.81 16.00
CA LYS A 3 -31.93 1.98 14.96
C LYS A 3 -32.09 2.69 13.60
N VAL A 4 -32.46 3.99 13.62
CA VAL A 4 -32.65 4.78 12.38
C VAL A 4 -31.31 5.07 11.70
N LEU A 5 -30.25 5.30 12.48
CA LEU A 5 -28.89 5.47 11.97
C LEU A 5 -28.35 4.17 11.32
N GLU A 6 -28.69 3.02 11.90
CA GLU A 6 -28.34 1.68 11.40
C GLU A 6 -29.09 1.34 10.11
N GLU A 7 -30.42 1.49 10.09
CA GLU A 7 -31.28 1.28 8.90
C GLU A 7 -30.82 2.11 7.69
N HIS A 8 -30.32 3.33 7.91
CA HIS A 8 -29.85 4.24 6.85
C HIS A 8 -28.33 4.14 6.59
N LYS A 9 -27.64 3.10 7.11
CA LYS A 9 -26.20 2.83 6.90
C LYS A 9 -25.26 3.98 7.32
N MET A 10 -25.67 4.75 8.32
CA MET A 10 -24.84 5.82 8.91
C MET A 10 -24.15 5.38 10.19
N LEU A 11 -24.70 4.37 10.88
CA LEU A 11 -23.95 3.57 11.84
C LEU A 11 -22.96 2.69 11.06
N TYR A 12 -21.66 2.97 11.16
CA TYR A 12 -20.62 2.17 10.52
C TYR A 12 -20.25 0.93 11.35
N LYS A 13 -21.25 0.12 11.74
CA LYS A 13 -21.01 -1.20 12.36
C LYS A 13 -20.47 -2.18 11.33
N LEU A 14 -19.16 -2.15 11.10
CA LEU A 14 -18.47 -3.04 10.15
C LEU A 14 -18.23 -4.43 10.78
N LYS A 15 -19.32 -5.11 11.18
CA LYS A 15 -19.26 -6.49 11.69
C LYS A 15 -19.02 -7.46 10.53
N LEU A 16 -17.75 -7.68 10.20
CA LEU A 16 -17.31 -8.72 9.27
C LEU A 16 -17.73 -10.09 9.82
N VAL A 17 -18.78 -10.66 9.25
CA VAL A 17 -19.23 -12.01 9.58
C VAL A 17 -18.34 -13.01 8.84
N PRO A 18 -17.91 -14.15 9.45
CA PRO A 18 -17.08 -15.13 8.75
C PRO A 18 -17.64 -15.64 7.42
N SER A 19 -18.96 -15.64 7.24
CA SER A 19 -19.64 -15.94 5.97
C SER A 19 -19.32 -14.95 4.84
N GLN A 20 -18.80 -13.76 5.15
CA GLN A 20 -18.32 -12.76 4.20
C GLN A 20 -16.79 -12.83 3.97
N LEU A 21 -16.09 -13.75 4.63
CA LEU A 21 -14.63 -13.93 4.57
C LEU A 21 -14.20 -15.33 4.06
N LEU A 22 -15.15 -16.17 3.65
CA LEU A 22 -14.83 -17.46 3.03
C LEU A 22 -14.54 -17.31 1.54
N VAL A 23 -13.26 -17.19 1.21
CA VAL A 23 -12.70 -17.65 -0.08
C VAL A 23 -11.95 -18.95 0.20
N HIS A 24 -12.19 -19.98 -0.61
CA HIS A 24 -11.66 -21.33 -0.39
C HIS A 24 -10.11 -21.35 -0.31
N PRO A 25 -9.47 -22.21 0.51
CA PRO A 25 -8.02 -22.15 0.79
C PRO A 25 -7.07 -22.35 -0.42
N GLN A 26 -7.59 -22.66 -1.61
CA GLN A 26 -6.79 -22.96 -2.81
C GLN A 26 -6.40 -21.72 -3.63
N ASN A 27 -6.99 -20.54 -3.41
CA ASN A 27 -6.75 -19.35 -4.23
C ASN A 27 -5.48 -18.55 -3.83
N ARG A 28 -4.28 -19.10 -4.08
CA ARG A 28 -2.98 -18.41 -3.94
C ARG A 28 -1.94 -18.78 -5.02
N SER A 29 -2.18 -18.41 -6.28
CA SER A 29 -1.19 -18.40 -7.39
C SER A 29 -1.69 -17.51 -8.58
N GLY A 30 -0.90 -17.15 -9.61
CA GLY A 30 0.58 -17.11 -9.61
C GLY A 30 1.32 -16.79 -10.93
N GLY A 31 0.73 -16.91 -12.13
CA GLY A 31 1.50 -17.01 -13.41
C GLY A 31 0.86 -16.34 -14.65
N LEU A 32 1.54 -16.44 -15.81
CA LEU A 32 1.25 -15.71 -17.06
C LEU A 32 0.81 -16.61 -18.25
N LEU A 33 0.12 -16.02 -19.24
CA LEU A 33 -0.55 -16.65 -20.40
C LEU A 33 0.36 -17.20 -21.52
N ASN A 34 -0.15 -18.25 -22.20
CA ASN A 34 0.36 -18.88 -23.43
C ASN A 34 -0.62 -18.69 -24.61
N VAL A 35 -0.13 -18.32 -25.80
CA VAL A 35 -0.96 -18.04 -27.00
C VAL A 35 -1.53 -19.31 -27.64
N ALA A 36 -0.81 -20.43 -27.62
CA ALA A 36 -1.30 -21.69 -28.19
C ALA A 36 -2.53 -22.23 -27.43
N ASP A 37 -2.53 -22.09 -26.10
CA ASP A 37 -3.69 -22.43 -25.26
C ASP A 37 -4.89 -21.51 -25.52
N MET A 38 -4.66 -20.25 -25.90
CA MET A 38 -5.76 -19.33 -26.27
C MET A 38 -6.43 -19.77 -27.57
N HIS A 39 -5.63 -20.24 -28.54
CA HIS A 39 -6.17 -20.79 -29.79
C HIS A 39 -7.03 -22.04 -29.53
N ALA A 40 -6.51 -23.01 -28.77
CA ALA A 40 -7.21 -24.24 -28.43
C ALA A 40 -8.49 -24.00 -27.58
N LYS A 41 -8.45 -23.05 -26.64
CA LYS A 41 -9.64 -22.69 -25.83
C LYS A 41 -10.67 -21.89 -26.65
N GLY A 42 -10.23 -21.05 -27.59
CA GLY A 42 -11.10 -20.40 -28.57
C GLY A 42 -11.84 -21.42 -29.43
N GLU A 43 -11.09 -22.36 -30.01
CA GLU A 43 -11.62 -23.53 -30.72
C GLU A 43 -12.63 -24.32 -29.87
N HIS A 44 -12.30 -24.61 -28.59
CA HIS A 44 -13.20 -25.34 -27.71
C HIS A 44 -14.49 -24.56 -27.41
N SER A 45 -14.42 -23.24 -27.25
CA SER A 45 -15.57 -22.37 -26.96
C SER A 45 -16.55 -22.32 -28.12
N VAL A 46 -16.04 -22.28 -29.36
CA VAL A 46 -16.86 -22.35 -30.59
C VAL A 46 -17.48 -23.75 -30.75
N LYS A 47 -16.79 -24.81 -30.30
CA LYS A 47 -17.30 -26.20 -30.33
C LYS A 47 -18.35 -26.53 -29.27
N SER A 48 -18.33 -25.89 -28.09
CA SER A 48 -19.21 -26.28 -26.98
C SER A 48 -20.60 -25.63 -26.98
N GLY A 49 -20.81 -24.55 -27.75
CA GLY A 49 -22.09 -23.85 -27.80
C GLY A 49 -22.32 -23.00 -26.56
N ALA A 50 -21.74 -21.80 -26.55
CA ALA A 50 -21.67 -20.88 -25.43
C ALA A 50 -22.91 -20.81 -24.51
N ASN A 51 -22.72 -21.18 -23.25
CA ASN A 51 -23.62 -20.89 -22.13
C ASN A 51 -23.04 -19.69 -21.34
N GLU A 52 -23.86 -18.74 -20.87
CA GLU A 52 -23.37 -17.47 -20.27
C GLU A 52 -22.40 -17.69 -19.10
N LEU A 53 -22.68 -18.70 -18.26
CA LEU A 53 -21.82 -19.11 -17.14
C LEU A 53 -20.50 -19.72 -17.60
N GLU A 54 -20.49 -20.45 -18.72
CA GLU A 54 -19.28 -21.04 -19.29
C GLU A 54 -18.41 -20.02 -20.02
N VAL A 55 -18.97 -18.96 -20.62
CA VAL A 55 -18.14 -17.90 -21.24
C VAL A 55 -17.44 -17.06 -20.18
N ALA A 56 -18.11 -16.73 -19.07
CA ALA A 56 -17.44 -16.11 -17.92
C ALA A 56 -16.37 -17.04 -17.32
N ALA A 57 -16.66 -18.34 -17.21
CA ALA A 57 -15.70 -19.34 -16.75
C ALA A 57 -14.57 -19.60 -17.76
N THR A 58 -14.77 -19.41 -19.07
CA THR A 58 -13.74 -19.61 -20.10
C THR A 58 -12.85 -18.38 -20.24
N ILE A 59 -13.40 -17.17 -20.07
CA ILE A 59 -12.59 -15.96 -19.86
C ILE A 59 -11.73 -16.14 -18.62
N ALA A 60 -12.23 -16.71 -17.51
CA ALA A 60 -11.42 -16.99 -16.33
C ALA A 60 -10.39 -18.14 -16.55
N ALA A 61 -10.84 -19.29 -17.03
CA ALA A 61 -10.05 -20.51 -17.24
C ALA A 61 -9.03 -20.39 -18.38
N ALA A 62 -9.20 -19.42 -19.28
CA ALA A 62 -8.15 -18.97 -20.18
C ALA A 62 -6.86 -18.66 -19.40
N PHE A 63 -6.96 -18.02 -18.23
CA PHE A 63 -5.83 -17.64 -17.39
C PHE A 63 -5.40 -18.70 -16.34
N GLU A 64 -6.06 -19.85 -16.18
CA GLU A 64 -6.06 -20.55 -14.87
C GLU A 64 -5.38 -21.95 -14.74
N GLN A 65 -5.11 -22.74 -15.80
CA GLN A 65 -4.62 -24.13 -15.60
C GLN A 65 -3.44 -24.59 -16.49
N GLN A 66 -2.26 -24.77 -15.87
CA GLN A 66 -1.54 -26.06 -15.76
C GLN A 66 -0.21 -25.90 -14.98
N GLU A 67 0.05 -26.76 -13.99
CA GLU A 67 1.39 -27.01 -13.44
C GLU A 67 1.65 -28.52 -13.33
N SER A 68 2.85 -28.94 -13.76
CA SER A 68 3.57 -30.05 -13.14
C SER A 68 5.07 -29.71 -13.13
N SER A 69 5.83 -30.37 -12.26
CA SER A 69 7.09 -29.87 -11.71
C SER A 69 8.32 -29.98 -12.62
N SER A 70 9.41 -29.35 -12.17
CA SER A 70 10.80 -29.51 -12.63
C SER A 70 11.32 -28.54 -13.71
N LYS A 71 12.66 -28.54 -13.84
CA LYS A 71 13.59 -27.64 -14.55
C LYS A 71 13.16 -27.07 -15.91
N ASP A 72 12.24 -27.72 -16.62
CA ASP A 72 11.82 -27.32 -17.96
C ASP A 72 11.10 -25.96 -17.99
N LEU A 73 10.57 -25.47 -16.87
CA LEU A 73 9.92 -24.15 -16.80
C LEU A 73 10.84 -22.98 -17.20
N LYS A 74 12.13 -23.03 -16.81
CA LYS A 74 13.12 -22.01 -17.23
C LYS A 74 13.51 -22.14 -18.70
N LYS A 75 13.34 -23.33 -19.27
CA LYS A 75 13.50 -23.59 -20.71
C LYS A 75 12.28 -23.06 -21.48
N ALA A 76 11.06 -23.34 -21.00
CA ALA A 76 9.82 -22.85 -21.58
C ALA A 76 9.74 -21.31 -21.63
N GLN A 77 10.16 -20.62 -20.56
CA GLN A 77 10.24 -19.14 -20.57
C GLN A 77 11.20 -18.58 -21.62
N ALA A 78 12.22 -19.33 -22.06
CA ALA A 78 13.09 -18.96 -23.18
C ALA A 78 12.47 -19.29 -24.57
N TYR A 79 11.42 -20.11 -24.62
CA TYR A 79 10.68 -20.46 -25.84
C TYR A 79 9.38 -19.66 -26.05
N ILE A 80 8.85 -18.97 -25.03
CA ILE A 80 7.71 -18.04 -25.16
C ILE A 80 8.15 -16.78 -25.94
N LYS A 81 7.99 -16.82 -27.27
CA LYS A 81 8.37 -15.74 -28.20
C LYS A 81 7.33 -14.62 -28.31
N ASP A 82 6.05 -14.90 -28.10
CA ASP A 82 4.97 -13.90 -28.06
C ASP A 82 4.59 -13.55 -26.62
N GLY A 83 4.17 -12.35 -26.26
CA GLY A 83 3.91 -11.14 -27.07
C GLY A 83 3.15 -10.17 -26.17
N ALA A 84 1.82 -10.33 -26.10
CA ALA A 84 0.96 -9.52 -25.22
C ALA A 84 1.06 -9.86 -23.72
N SER A 85 1.29 -11.13 -23.34
CA SER A 85 1.24 -11.56 -21.93
C SER A 85 2.32 -10.92 -21.04
N ARG A 86 3.46 -10.52 -21.63
CA ARG A 86 4.54 -9.79 -20.95
C ARG A 86 4.12 -8.39 -20.48
N PHE A 87 3.07 -7.82 -21.06
CA PHE A 87 2.62 -6.46 -20.74
C PHE A 87 1.54 -6.41 -19.65
N ILE A 88 0.91 -7.53 -19.29
CA ILE A 88 -0.11 -7.61 -18.24
C ILE A 88 0.57 -7.95 -16.90
N THR A 89 0.39 -7.11 -15.89
CA THR A 89 1.02 -7.25 -14.56
C THR A 89 -0.01 -7.62 -13.49
N PRO A 90 0.38 -8.21 -12.34
CA PRO A 90 -0.55 -8.54 -11.26
C PRO A 90 -1.42 -7.35 -10.79
N SER A 91 -0.87 -6.14 -10.81
CA SER A 91 -1.57 -4.90 -10.48
C SER A 91 -2.69 -4.54 -11.47
N ASP A 92 -2.66 -5.02 -12.70
CA ASP A 92 -3.70 -4.75 -13.70
C ASP A 92 -4.96 -5.56 -13.41
N PHE A 93 -4.82 -6.82 -12.97
CA PHE A 93 -5.94 -7.61 -12.45
C PHE A 93 -6.57 -6.94 -11.22
N THR A 94 -5.76 -6.29 -10.36
CA THR A 94 -6.29 -5.49 -9.25
C THR A 94 -7.09 -4.28 -9.75
N LYS A 95 -6.67 -3.60 -10.83
CA LYS A 95 -7.44 -2.50 -11.46
C LYS A 95 -8.77 -2.99 -12.02
N LEU A 96 -8.79 -4.08 -12.78
CA LEU A 96 -10.02 -4.64 -13.37
C LEU A 96 -11.05 -5.05 -12.29
N LYS A 97 -10.59 -5.44 -11.10
CA LYS A 97 -11.43 -5.74 -9.92
C LYS A 97 -11.94 -4.49 -9.19
N GLN A 98 -11.50 -3.28 -9.53
CA GLN A 98 -11.99 -2.05 -8.89
C GLN A 98 -13.41 -1.74 -9.36
N LYS A 99 -14.26 -1.28 -8.43
CA LYS A 99 -15.66 -0.95 -8.70
C LYS A 99 -15.84 0.04 -9.86
N ALA A 100 -14.90 0.97 -10.04
CA ALA A 100 -14.89 1.96 -11.13
C ALA A 100 -14.64 1.36 -12.53
N MET A 101 -14.10 0.13 -12.63
CA MET A 101 -13.83 -0.56 -13.90
C MET A 101 -14.90 -1.60 -14.26
N LEU A 102 -15.75 -2.01 -13.30
CA LEU A 102 -16.74 -3.08 -13.52
C LEU A 102 -17.69 -2.80 -14.69
N ASP A 103 -18.15 -1.57 -14.85
CA ASP A 103 -19.10 -1.22 -15.92
C ASP A 103 -18.43 -1.27 -17.31
N LYS A 104 -17.14 -0.90 -17.41
CA LYS A 104 -16.35 -1.08 -18.64
C LYS A 104 -16.08 -2.55 -18.95
N VAL A 105 -15.82 -3.36 -17.92
CA VAL A 105 -15.62 -4.82 -18.07
C VAL A 105 -16.90 -5.49 -18.57
N LYS A 106 -18.07 -5.09 -18.04
CA LYS A 106 -19.38 -5.56 -18.56
C LYS A 106 -19.62 -5.18 -20.01
N GLN A 107 -19.36 -3.92 -20.38
CA GLN A 107 -19.47 -3.48 -21.78
C GLN A 107 -18.57 -4.29 -22.72
N ALA A 108 -17.32 -4.57 -22.31
CA ALA A 108 -16.43 -5.43 -23.09
C ALA A 108 -16.93 -6.88 -23.17
N GLN A 109 -17.56 -7.42 -22.11
CA GLN A 109 -18.18 -8.75 -22.12
C GLN A 109 -19.38 -8.83 -23.06
N GLU A 110 -20.27 -7.84 -23.06
CA GLU A 110 -21.41 -7.74 -23.99
C GLU A 110 -20.93 -7.65 -25.45
N LEU A 111 -19.84 -6.93 -25.70
CA LEU A 111 -19.23 -6.81 -27.02
C LEU A 111 -18.53 -8.10 -27.48
N LEU A 112 -17.90 -8.85 -26.57
CA LEU A 112 -17.37 -10.18 -26.85
C LEU A 112 -18.48 -11.17 -27.23
N TRP A 113 -19.62 -11.12 -26.53
CA TRP A 113 -20.76 -11.96 -26.84
C TRP A 113 -21.32 -11.68 -28.24
N LYS A 114 -21.57 -10.41 -28.56
CA LYS A 114 -22.02 -9.99 -29.91
C LYS A 114 -21.03 -10.38 -31.01
N GLY A 115 -19.73 -10.28 -30.73
CA GLY A 115 -18.69 -10.70 -31.67
C GLY A 115 -18.66 -12.22 -31.90
N TYR A 116 -18.93 -13.01 -30.86
CA TYR A 116 -19.10 -14.46 -30.96
C TYR A 116 -20.36 -14.84 -31.75
N GLU A 117 -21.50 -14.18 -31.51
CA GLU A 117 -22.73 -14.36 -32.30
C GLU A 117 -22.50 -14.05 -33.78
N LEU A 118 -21.76 -12.98 -34.10
CA LEU A 118 -21.39 -12.62 -35.47
C LEU A 118 -20.55 -13.70 -36.15
N LEU A 119 -19.60 -14.33 -35.44
CA LEU A 119 -18.81 -15.45 -35.96
C LEU A 119 -19.64 -16.72 -36.16
N GLN A 120 -20.54 -17.05 -35.22
CA GLN A 120 -21.46 -18.18 -35.35
C GLN A 120 -22.45 -18.03 -36.52
N ALA A 121 -22.86 -16.80 -36.83
CA ALA A 121 -23.65 -16.48 -38.02
C ALA A 121 -22.83 -16.45 -39.33
N SER A 122 -21.50 -16.55 -39.26
CA SER A 122 -20.62 -16.49 -40.42
C SER A 122 -20.44 -17.89 -41.06
N PRO A 123 -20.21 -17.98 -42.38
CA PRO A 123 -19.90 -19.24 -43.06
C PRO A 123 -18.43 -19.67 -42.89
N LEU A 124 -17.68 -19.08 -41.95
CA LEU A 124 -16.27 -19.39 -41.72
C LEU A 124 -16.12 -20.73 -41.01
N THR A 125 -15.07 -21.48 -41.37
CA THR A 125 -14.68 -22.66 -40.60
C THR A 125 -14.16 -22.27 -39.22
N LEU A 126 -14.21 -23.19 -38.27
CA LEU A 126 -13.88 -22.95 -36.86
C LEU A 126 -12.45 -22.40 -36.67
N ASP A 127 -11.49 -22.91 -37.43
CA ASP A 127 -10.10 -22.43 -37.42
C ASP A 127 -9.97 -21.00 -37.98
N GLN A 128 -10.80 -20.65 -38.96
CA GLN A 128 -10.87 -19.28 -39.51
C GLN A 128 -11.56 -18.31 -38.56
N GLN A 129 -12.49 -18.77 -37.72
CA GLN A 129 -13.12 -17.95 -36.67
C GLN A 129 -12.18 -17.67 -35.49
N ALA A 130 -11.26 -18.61 -35.19
CA ALA A 130 -10.36 -18.50 -34.03
C ALA A 130 -9.42 -17.29 -34.12
N HIS A 131 -8.88 -16.97 -35.30
CA HIS A 131 -7.86 -15.91 -35.44
C HIS A 131 -8.43 -14.47 -35.24
N PRO A 132 -9.55 -14.06 -35.86
CA PRO A 132 -10.20 -12.78 -35.55
C PRO A 132 -10.65 -12.68 -34.08
N MET A 133 -11.19 -13.76 -33.52
CA MET A 133 -11.65 -13.79 -32.12
C MET A 133 -10.50 -13.58 -31.13
N ALA A 134 -9.34 -14.21 -31.37
CA ALA A 134 -8.14 -14.04 -30.55
C ALA A 134 -7.61 -12.59 -30.59
N ARG A 135 -7.62 -11.93 -31.76
CA ARG A 135 -7.26 -10.51 -31.86
C ARG A 135 -8.26 -9.62 -31.12
N TYR A 136 -9.56 -9.88 -31.24
CA TYR A 136 -10.62 -9.11 -30.57
C TYR A 136 -10.52 -9.19 -29.04
N LEU A 137 -10.35 -10.40 -28.49
CA LEU A 137 -10.06 -10.62 -27.06
C LEU A 137 -8.80 -9.85 -26.60
N THR A 138 -7.74 -9.86 -27.41
CA THR A 138 -6.47 -9.18 -27.08
C THR A 138 -6.63 -7.66 -27.08
N ARG A 139 -7.27 -7.08 -28.10
CA ARG A 139 -7.54 -5.64 -28.19
C ARG A 139 -8.40 -5.14 -27.02
N LEU A 140 -9.49 -5.83 -26.70
CA LEU A 140 -10.36 -5.49 -25.57
C LEU A 140 -9.61 -5.58 -24.22
N GLY A 141 -8.79 -6.62 -24.03
CA GLY A 141 -7.94 -6.75 -22.84
C GLY A 141 -6.91 -5.63 -22.69
N LEU A 142 -6.27 -5.19 -23.78
CA LEU A 142 -5.30 -4.09 -23.76
C LEU A 142 -5.96 -2.72 -23.59
N PHE A 143 -7.12 -2.47 -24.20
CA PHE A 143 -7.92 -1.25 -24.04
C PHE A 143 -8.38 -1.07 -22.59
N LEU A 144 -8.94 -2.11 -21.96
CA LEU A 144 -9.35 -2.05 -20.56
C LEU A 144 -8.20 -1.76 -19.58
N LEU A 145 -6.95 -1.97 -20.00
CA LEU A 145 -5.75 -1.73 -19.22
C LEU A 145 -4.98 -0.46 -19.61
N ASN A 146 -5.42 0.27 -20.64
CA ASN A 146 -4.72 1.39 -21.28
C ASN A 146 -3.30 0.99 -21.74
N LYS A 147 -3.18 -0.12 -22.50
CA LYS A 147 -1.91 -0.71 -22.95
C LYS A 147 -1.88 -1.07 -24.43
N GLU A 148 -2.66 -0.36 -25.24
CA GLU A 148 -2.97 -0.71 -26.63
C GLU A 148 -1.76 -0.58 -27.56
N SER A 149 -0.97 0.49 -27.40
CA SER A 149 0.36 0.67 -28.03
C SER A 149 1.42 -0.38 -27.64
N LYS A 150 1.06 -1.37 -26.81
CA LYS A 150 1.89 -2.55 -26.50
C LYS A 150 1.37 -3.84 -27.15
N GLY A 151 0.26 -3.78 -27.88
CA GLY A 151 -0.19 -4.87 -28.73
C GLY A 151 0.73 -5.06 -29.94
N GLN A 152 0.71 -6.25 -30.55
CA GLN A 152 1.46 -6.54 -31.79
C GLN A 152 1.06 -5.63 -32.97
N GLU A 153 -0.07 -4.94 -32.88
CA GLU A 153 -0.60 -4.10 -33.95
C GLU A 153 -0.13 -2.64 -33.88
N GLY A 154 0.50 -2.20 -32.78
CA GLY A 154 0.90 -0.80 -32.53
C GLY A 154 -0.26 0.22 -32.38
N LYS A 155 -1.48 -0.18 -32.76
CA LYS A 155 -2.67 0.69 -32.82
C LYS A 155 -3.28 0.96 -31.44
N GLU A 156 -3.54 2.24 -31.18
CA GLU A 156 -4.38 2.70 -30.07
C GLU A 156 -5.81 2.96 -30.57
N TYR A 157 -6.82 2.45 -29.85
CA TYR A 157 -8.23 2.60 -30.19
C TYR A 157 -8.88 3.62 -29.26
N THR A 158 -9.46 4.68 -29.82
CA THR A 158 -10.12 5.73 -29.01
C THR A 158 -11.41 5.26 -28.34
N SER A 159 -12.00 4.14 -28.78
CA SER A 159 -13.21 3.57 -28.18
C SER A 159 -13.35 2.06 -28.41
N LEU A 160 -14.22 1.44 -27.61
CA LEU A 160 -14.65 0.04 -27.78
C LEU A 160 -15.37 -0.21 -29.12
N ALA A 161 -15.98 0.82 -29.72
CA ALA A 161 -16.62 0.69 -31.04
C ALA A 161 -15.57 0.45 -32.12
N ASN A 162 -14.48 1.24 -32.15
CA ASN A 162 -13.39 1.10 -33.13
C ASN A 162 -12.78 -0.33 -33.11
N ILE A 163 -12.70 -0.96 -31.92
CA ILE A 163 -12.20 -2.34 -31.76
C ILE A 163 -13.18 -3.35 -32.39
N THR A 164 -14.48 -3.10 -32.26
CA THR A 164 -15.56 -3.91 -32.84
C THR A 164 -15.65 -3.74 -34.35
N ASP A 165 -15.44 -2.53 -34.86
CA ASP A 165 -15.37 -2.23 -36.29
C ASP A 165 -14.16 -2.94 -36.94
N ALA A 166 -12.99 -2.87 -36.30
CA ALA A 166 -11.78 -3.57 -36.74
C ALA A 166 -11.97 -5.09 -36.77
N PHE A 167 -12.59 -5.67 -35.72
CA PHE A 167 -12.93 -7.10 -35.70
C PHE A 167 -13.94 -7.47 -36.79
N THR A 168 -14.95 -6.64 -37.04
CA THR A 168 -15.96 -6.87 -38.09
C THR A 168 -15.30 -6.86 -39.48
N ALA A 169 -14.41 -5.89 -39.74
CA ALA A 169 -13.62 -5.83 -40.96
C ALA A 169 -12.74 -7.07 -41.15
N GLU A 170 -12.07 -7.56 -40.10
CA GLU A 170 -11.28 -8.81 -40.14
C GLU A 170 -12.15 -10.04 -40.42
N CYS A 171 -13.38 -10.11 -39.88
CA CYS A 171 -14.31 -11.20 -40.22
C CYS A 171 -14.69 -11.19 -41.70
N PHE A 172 -14.85 -10.00 -42.30
CA PHE A 172 -15.06 -9.85 -43.74
C PHE A 172 -13.80 -10.19 -44.58
N GLU A 173 -12.62 -9.75 -44.16
CA GLU A 173 -11.34 -10.07 -44.82
C GLU A 173 -11.10 -11.59 -44.81
N MET A 174 -11.28 -12.24 -43.65
CA MET A 174 -11.17 -13.69 -43.51
C MET A 174 -12.17 -14.44 -44.40
N LYS A 175 -13.38 -13.90 -44.59
CA LYS A 175 -14.41 -14.47 -45.49
C LYS A 175 -14.07 -14.31 -46.97
N GLN A 176 -13.34 -13.26 -47.35
CA GLN A 176 -12.94 -13.01 -48.74
C GLN A 176 -11.65 -13.76 -49.14
N HIS A 177 -10.68 -13.84 -48.22
CA HIS A 177 -9.32 -14.32 -48.51
C HIS A 177 -8.94 -15.63 -47.82
N GLY A 178 -9.74 -16.11 -46.87
CA GLY A 178 -9.51 -17.36 -46.12
C GLY A 178 -8.35 -17.30 -45.11
N HIS A 179 -7.66 -16.16 -45.01
CA HIS A 179 -6.59 -15.86 -44.07
C HIS A 179 -6.57 -14.35 -43.78
N LEU A 180 -6.01 -13.94 -42.64
CA LEU A 180 -5.72 -12.53 -42.33
C LEU A 180 -4.27 -12.20 -42.67
N ASN A 181 -4.02 -10.97 -43.14
CA ASN A 181 -2.67 -10.48 -43.43
C ASN A 181 -1.83 -10.28 -42.15
N ALA A 182 -1.16 -11.35 -41.70
CA ALA A 182 -0.37 -11.38 -40.47
C ALA A 182 0.95 -10.56 -40.51
N ARG A 183 1.22 -9.78 -41.56
CA ARG A 183 2.56 -9.23 -41.84
C ARG A 183 2.66 -7.78 -42.32
N GLN A 184 1.54 -7.05 -42.42
CA GLN A 184 1.57 -5.65 -42.89
C GLN A 184 1.75 -4.60 -41.78
N ALA A 185 1.59 -4.96 -40.49
CA ALA A 185 1.83 -4.03 -39.39
C ALA A 185 3.32 -3.67 -39.22
N GLU A 186 4.23 -4.67 -39.29
CA GLU A 186 5.68 -4.46 -39.16
C GLU A 186 6.30 -3.64 -40.31
N LEU A 187 5.57 -3.44 -41.42
CA LEU A 187 6.00 -2.63 -42.57
C LEU A 187 5.30 -1.26 -42.65
N ALA A 188 4.32 -0.99 -41.78
CA ALA A 188 3.55 0.25 -41.79
C ALA A 188 4.17 1.36 -40.93
N GLU A 189 5.02 1.03 -39.95
CA GLU A 189 5.74 2.03 -39.14
C GLU A 189 6.93 2.70 -39.87
N GLU A 190 7.27 2.27 -41.08
CA GLU A 190 8.32 2.89 -41.91
C GLU A 190 7.78 3.93 -42.92
N SER A 191 6.46 4.20 -42.94
CA SER A 191 5.93 5.39 -43.61
C SER A 191 6.00 6.60 -42.68
N ASP A 192 7.20 7.21 -42.60
CA ASP A 192 7.37 8.61 -42.17
C ASP A 192 6.34 9.51 -42.89
N ASP A 193 5.96 10.60 -42.24
CA ASP A 193 5.18 11.68 -42.84
C ASP A 193 5.77 12.05 -44.21
N LYS A 194 4.97 11.88 -45.27
CA LYS A 194 5.31 12.45 -46.58
C LYS A 194 5.11 13.96 -46.53
N GLU A 195 6.09 14.65 -45.96
CA GLU A 195 6.38 16.04 -46.29
C GLU A 195 6.27 16.20 -47.81
N MET A 196 5.61 17.29 -48.26
CA MET A 196 5.60 17.63 -49.68
C MET A 196 7.04 17.66 -50.22
N PRO A 197 7.28 17.24 -51.48
CA PRO A 197 8.60 17.37 -52.08
C PRO A 197 9.03 18.83 -52.03
N GLU A 198 10.04 19.13 -51.21
CA GLU A 198 10.59 20.47 -51.08
C GLU A 198 11.17 20.94 -52.42
N ALA A 199 11.20 22.25 -52.62
CA ALA A 199 11.78 22.83 -53.83
C ALA A 199 13.25 22.40 -53.99
N LEU A 200 13.66 22.08 -55.22
CA LEU A 200 15.02 21.64 -55.59
C LEU A 200 16.16 22.53 -55.05
N GLU A 201 15.85 23.79 -54.73
CA GLU A 201 16.75 24.77 -54.12
C GLU A 201 17.15 24.40 -52.68
N SER A 202 16.25 23.80 -51.89
CA SER A 202 16.55 23.28 -50.54
C SER A 202 17.53 22.09 -50.58
N CYS A 203 17.50 21.31 -51.65
CA CYS A 203 18.40 20.18 -51.90
C CYS A 203 19.82 20.59 -52.35
N GLN A 204 20.19 21.88 -52.26
CA GLN A 204 21.54 22.35 -52.60
C GLN A 204 22.47 22.50 -51.38
N ASP A 205 21.92 22.63 -50.16
CA ASP A 205 22.73 22.77 -48.95
C ASP A 205 23.13 21.39 -48.40
N PRO A 206 24.42 20.99 -48.47
CA PRO A 206 24.88 19.70 -47.95
C PRO A 206 24.67 19.55 -46.44
N ILE A 207 24.56 20.65 -45.68
CA ILE A 207 24.27 20.62 -44.25
C ILE A 207 22.82 20.18 -44.03
N GLN A 208 21.87 20.69 -44.82
CA GLN A 208 20.46 20.30 -44.72
C GLN A 208 20.25 18.85 -45.16
N ILE A 209 20.92 18.43 -46.23
CA ILE A 209 20.90 17.02 -46.69
C ILE A 209 21.42 16.10 -45.57
N ALA A 210 22.56 16.40 -44.95
CA ALA A 210 23.10 15.58 -43.87
C ALA A 210 22.19 15.56 -42.64
N CYS A 211 21.62 16.71 -42.26
CA CYS A 211 20.66 16.80 -41.16
C CYS A 211 19.39 15.98 -41.42
N LYS A 212 18.84 15.99 -42.64
CA LYS A 212 17.68 15.16 -42.98
C LYS A 212 18.03 13.68 -43.07
N MET A 213 19.09 13.33 -43.81
CA MET A 213 19.52 11.94 -44.05
C MET A 213 19.83 11.17 -42.76
N PHE A 214 20.44 11.83 -41.77
CA PHE A 214 20.80 11.22 -40.49
C PHE A 214 19.83 11.62 -39.34
N LYS A 215 18.70 12.27 -39.65
CA LYS A 215 17.70 12.80 -38.70
C LYS A 215 18.33 13.61 -37.54
N LEU A 216 19.28 14.49 -37.87
CA LEU A 216 20.05 15.30 -36.91
C LEU A 216 19.46 16.68 -36.70
N LYS A 217 19.27 17.00 -35.43
CA LYS A 217 18.93 18.32 -34.90
C LYS A 217 20.09 18.88 -34.08
N VAL A 218 20.68 19.98 -34.53
CA VAL A 218 21.75 20.72 -33.83
C VAL A 218 21.25 21.15 -32.44
N GLY A 219 22.15 21.11 -31.45
CA GLY A 219 21.85 21.35 -30.03
C GLY A 219 21.30 20.12 -29.28
N SER A 220 20.94 19.04 -29.98
CA SER A 220 20.43 17.80 -29.37
C SER A 220 21.56 16.85 -28.97
N HIS A 221 21.23 15.84 -28.16
CA HIS A 221 22.18 14.85 -27.66
C HIS A 221 22.06 13.53 -28.42
N TYR A 222 23.21 12.89 -28.66
CA TYR A 222 23.33 11.61 -29.37
C TYR A 222 24.25 10.68 -28.59
N THR A 223 24.05 9.37 -28.75
CA THR A 223 24.94 8.34 -28.21
C THR A 223 25.85 7.84 -29.31
N HIS A 224 27.17 7.93 -29.09
CA HIS A 224 28.20 7.38 -29.96
C HIS A 224 29.24 6.66 -29.08
N ASN A 225 29.62 5.42 -29.42
CA ASN A 225 30.55 4.59 -28.64
C ASN A 225 30.25 4.53 -27.13
N GLY A 226 28.96 4.55 -26.76
CA GLY A 226 28.49 4.53 -25.37
C GLY A 226 28.54 5.88 -24.62
N GLN A 227 29.07 6.93 -25.23
CA GLN A 227 29.12 8.28 -24.68
C GLN A 227 27.96 9.14 -25.19
N VAL A 228 27.38 9.97 -24.32
CA VAL A 228 26.35 10.95 -24.68
C VAL A 228 27.02 12.27 -25.04
N MET A 229 26.88 12.71 -26.28
CA MET A 229 27.54 13.90 -26.83
C MET A 229 26.49 14.88 -27.37
N LYS A 230 26.75 16.19 -27.25
CA LYS A 230 25.87 17.24 -27.78
C LYS A 230 26.33 17.65 -29.18
N LEU A 231 25.48 17.54 -30.20
CA LEU A 231 25.78 18.03 -31.54
C LEU A 231 25.82 19.57 -31.53
N THR A 232 26.98 20.19 -31.69
CA THR A 232 27.12 21.66 -31.66
C THR A 232 27.19 22.29 -33.05
N LYS A 233 27.78 21.60 -34.02
CA LYS A 233 27.95 22.10 -35.38
C LYS A 233 27.86 20.97 -36.40
N VAL A 234 27.23 21.24 -37.54
CA VAL A 234 27.32 20.39 -38.75
C VAL A 234 28.03 21.22 -39.82
N GLU A 235 29.00 20.60 -40.48
CA GLU A 235 29.79 21.18 -41.56
C GLU A 235 29.59 20.36 -42.85
N LYS A 236 30.20 20.81 -43.95
CA LYS A 236 29.96 20.27 -45.29
C LYS A 236 30.23 18.75 -45.42
N ASN A 237 31.24 18.23 -44.71
CA ASN A 237 31.68 16.82 -44.80
C ASN A 237 31.75 16.13 -43.42
N SER A 238 31.43 16.85 -42.34
CA SER A 238 31.69 16.47 -40.95
C SER A 238 30.63 17.03 -40.01
N ALA A 239 30.56 16.51 -38.79
CA ALA A 239 29.80 17.12 -37.70
C ALA A 239 30.60 17.06 -36.40
N THR A 240 30.52 18.12 -35.60
CA THR A 240 31.21 18.23 -34.30
C THR A 240 30.22 17.95 -33.19
N LEU A 241 30.49 16.88 -32.43
CA LEU A 241 29.78 16.53 -31.21
C LEU A 241 30.69 16.78 -30.01
N VAL A 242 30.17 17.44 -28.98
CA VAL A 242 30.91 17.76 -27.76
C VAL A 242 30.56 16.75 -26.68
N TYR A 243 31.57 16.03 -26.19
CA TYR A 243 31.45 15.18 -25.02
C TYR A 243 31.89 15.97 -23.78
N THR A 244 30.98 16.13 -22.81
CA THR A 244 31.31 16.72 -21.50
C THR A 244 31.37 15.59 -20.47
N PRO A 245 32.57 15.15 -20.04
CA PRO A 245 32.68 14.19 -18.95
C PRO A 245 32.19 14.81 -17.63
N PHE A 246 31.73 13.97 -16.68
CA PHE A 246 31.34 14.45 -15.35
C PHE A 246 32.48 15.20 -14.63
N PHE A 247 33.70 14.70 -14.79
CA PHE A 247 34.91 15.27 -14.22
C PHE A 247 35.91 15.52 -15.34
N GLY A 248 36.03 16.78 -15.78
CA GLY A 248 36.97 17.19 -16.81
C GLY A 248 36.45 18.33 -17.70
N SER A 249 37.29 18.75 -18.64
CA SER A 249 36.92 19.70 -19.68
C SER A 249 36.12 19.01 -20.79
N ALA A 250 35.32 19.78 -21.51
CA ALA A 250 34.63 19.29 -22.72
C ALA A 250 35.64 18.88 -23.81
N VAL A 251 35.33 17.83 -24.55
CA VAL A 251 36.14 17.27 -25.64
C VAL A 251 35.32 17.27 -26.93
N ASP A 252 35.86 17.90 -27.97
CA ASP A 252 35.23 17.99 -29.28
C ASP A 252 35.57 16.75 -30.13
N HIS A 253 34.55 16.06 -30.59
CA HIS A 253 34.64 14.92 -31.52
C HIS A 253 34.08 15.31 -32.88
N THR A 254 34.97 15.51 -33.86
CA THR A 254 34.57 15.71 -35.26
C THR A 254 34.44 14.35 -35.95
N LEU A 255 33.20 13.97 -36.29
CA LEU A 255 32.87 12.77 -37.05
C LEU A 255 32.71 13.09 -38.54
N THR A 256 33.09 12.16 -39.42
CA THR A 256 32.76 12.29 -40.85
C THR A 256 31.31 11.90 -41.09
N HIS A 257 30.72 12.31 -42.23
CA HIS A 257 29.32 11.95 -42.55
C HIS A 257 29.07 10.43 -42.62
N ASP A 258 30.09 9.61 -42.94
CA ASP A 258 29.94 8.14 -42.92
C ASP A 258 29.82 7.59 -41.49
N ASP A 259 30.54 8.18 -40.53
CA ASP A 259 30.48 7.80 -39.11
C ASP A 259 29.14 8.17 -38.46
N LEU A 260 28.40 9.15 -39.02
CA LEU A 260 27.07 9.55 -38.54
C LEU A 260 26.01 8.44 -38.68
N LYS A 261 26.28 7.36 -39.42
CA LYS A 261 25.43 6.17 -39.43
C LYS A 261 25.42 5.43 -38.08
N GLY A 262 26.44 5.64 -37.23
CA GLY A 262 26.58 4.98 -35.93
C GLY A 262 25.90 5.68 -34.75
N ILE A 263 25.46 6.95 -34.91
CA ILE A 263 24.95 7.74 -33.79
C ILE A 263 23.45 7.54 -33.57
N LYS A 264 23.03 7.45 -32.31
CA LYS A 264 21.61 7.26 -31.94
C LYS A 264 21.08 8.45 -31.14
N PRO A 265 19.87 8.97 -31.41
CA PRO A 265 19.33 10.09 -30.64
C PRO A 265 19.16 9.73 -29.16
N PHE A 266 19.62 10.61 -28.27
CA PHE A 266 19.50 10.43 -26.82
C PHE A 266 18.36 11.30 -26.29
N THR A 267 17.20 10.68 -26.05
CA THR A 267 15.95 11.34 -25.64
C THR A 267 15.79 11.49 -24.12
N ARG A 268 16.70 10.91 -23.33
CA ARG A 268 16.67 10.98 -21.86
C ARG A 268 17.33 12.29 -21.39
N PRO A 269 16.99 12.81 -20.19
CA PRO A 269 17.75 13.91 -19.60
C PRO A 269 19.21 13.49 -19.43
N VAL A 270 20.13 14.37 -19.85
CA VAL A 270 21.57 14.14 -19.67
C VAL A 270 21.89 14.18 -18.18
N PRO A 271 22.57 13.16 -17.62
CA PRO A 271 22.96 13.20 -16.23
C PRO A 271 23.96 14.34 -16.03
N HIS A 272 23.78 15.11 -14.97
CA HIS A 272 24.64 16.24 -14.60
C HIS A 272 25.04 16.10 -13.14
N LEU A 273 26.17 16.70 -12.76
CA LEU A 273 26.52 16.83 -11.35
C LEU A 273 25.64 17.91 -10.72
N HIS A 274 25.03 17.60 -9.58
CA HIS A 274 24.38 18.58 -8.72
C HIS A 274 25.43 19.51 -8.10
N SER A 275 25.08 20.77 -7.86
CA SER A 275 26.01 21.69 -7.19
C SER A 275 26.18 21.28 -5.72
N ALA A 276 27.29 21.70 -5.11
CA ALA A 276 27.51 21.46 -3.68
C ALA A 276 26.38 22.06 -2.80
N ALA A 277 25.76 23.17 -3.24
CA ALA A 277 24.62 23.77 -2.58
C ALA A 277 23.35 22.90 -2.70
N ASP A 278 23.09 22.31 -3.87
CA ASP A 278 21.97 21.37 -4.06
C ASP A 278 22.17 20.11 -3.20
N ILE A 279 23.39 19.56 -3.17
CA ILE A 279 23.72 18.37 -2.36
C ILE A 279 23.55 18.67 -0.87
N ALA A 280 23.99 19.84 -0.39
CA ALA A 280 23.78 20.27 0.99
C ALA A 280 22.30 20.47 1.32
N ALA A 281 21.51 21.08 0.42
CA ALA A 281 20.07 21.24 0.59
C ALA A 281 19.31 19.89 0.55
N LEU A 282 19.88 18.88 -0.10
CA LEU A 282 19.37 17.51 -0.18
C LEU A 282 19.88 16.60 0.95
N TYR A 283 20.65 17.09 1.93
CA TYR A 283 21.23 16.26 3.00
C TYR A 283 20.88 16.74 4.43
N PRO A 284 20.31 15.87 5.29
CA PRO A 284 19.79 14.54 4.99
C PRO A 284 18.53 14.64 4.11
N SER A 285 18.42 13.78 3.09
CA SER A 285 17.28 13.82 2.18
C SER A 285 15.97 13.50 2.91
N ASN A 286 14.82 13.99 2.42
CA ASN A 286 13.52 13.65 3.04
C ASN A 286 13.31 12.12 3.13
N ALA A 287 13.90 11.32 2.23
CA ALA A 287 13.90 9.86 2.32
C ALA A 287 14.80 9.35 3.47
N MET A 288 16.01 9.89 3.61
CA MET A 288 16.94 9.55 4.70
C MET A 288 16.40 9.98 6.07
N VAL A 289 15.75 11.14 6.19
CA VAL A 289 15.08 11.60 7.42
C VAL A 289 13.96 10.64 7.83
N LYS A 290 13.16 10.17 6.85
CA LYS A 290 12.13 9.13 7.08
C LYS A 290 12.74 7.81 7.51
N GLU A 291 13.85 7.40 6.90
CA GLU A 291 14.55 6.16 7.24
C GLU A 291 15.17 6.20 8.64
N ILE A 292 15.82 7.31 9.02
CA ILE A 292 16.38 7.51 10.36
C ILE A 292 15.29 7.45 11.43
N ALA A 293 14.17 8.15 11.23
CA ALA A 293 13.06 8.13 12.18
C ALA A 293 12.40 6.74 12.28
N ARG A 294 12.27 6.02 11.15
CA ARG A 294 11.81 4.63 11.11
C ARG A 294 12.73 3.72 11.92
N ALA A 295 14.03 3.79 11.69
CA ALA A 295 15.03 2.98 12.37
C ALA A 295 15.08 3.29 13.88
N LYS A 296 15.03 4.57 14.27
CA LYS A 296 15.01 4.99 15.67
C LYS A 296 13.75 4.52 16.40
N ALA A 297 12.57 4.67 15.81
CA ALA A 297 11.33 4.15 16.37
C ALA A 297 11.30 2.61 16.44
N GLN A 298 11.86 1.92 15.43
CA GLN A 298 12.01 0.46 15.45
C GLN A 298 12.93 -0.02 16.59
N HIS A 299 14.03 0.69 16.84
CA HIS A 299 14.97 0.41 17.92
C HIS A 299 14.33 0.61 19.30
N LEU A 300 13.76 1.79 19.57
CA LEU A 300 13.09 2.10 20.84
C LEU A 300 11.89 1.16 21.11
N LEU A 301 11.14 0.78 20.08
CA LEU A 301 10.06 -0.21 20.20
C LEU A 301 10.62 -1.59 20.61
N HIS A 302 11.70 -2.03 19.97
CA HIS A 302 12.32 -3.33 20.25
C HIS A 302 12.94 -3.39 21.64
N GLU A 303 13.65 -2.33 22.06
CA GLU A 303 14.24 -2.21 23.39
C GLU A 303 13.16 -2.25 24.49
N LYS A 304 12.08 -1.47 24.33
CA LYS A 304 10.96 -1.49 25.26
C LYS A 304 10.24 -2.84 25.31
N TYR A 305 10.16 -3.53 24.18
CA TYR A 305 9.60 -4.88 24.09
C TYR A 305 10.44 -5.91 24.86
N LEU A 306 11.77 -5.87 24.72
CA LEU A 306 12.68 -6.72 25.50
C LEU A 306 12.58 -6.44 27.00
N GLN A 307 12.48 -5.18 27.40
CA GLN A 307 12.28 -4.81 28.81
C GLN A 307 11.00 -5.42 29.38
N CYS A 308 9.89 -5.36 28.64
CA CYS A 308 8.62 -5.98 29.06
C CYS A 308 8.65 -7.51 29.10
N LEU A 309 9.59 -8.15 28.40
CA LEU A 309 9.82 -9.60 28.43
C LEU A 309 10.73 -10.06 29.58
N GLY A 310 11.22 -9.14 30.42
CA GLY A 310 12.26 -9.43 31.42
C GLY A 310 13.62 -9.80 30.79
N CYS A 311 13.74 -9.70 29.47
CA CYS A 311 14.95 -9.99 28.72
C CYS A 311 15.94 -8.85 28.94
N HIS A 312 16.86 -9.06 29.89
CA HIS A 312 18.03 -8.21 30.03
C HIS A 312 18.86 -8.35 28.75
N SER A 313 19.00 -7.26 28.00
CA SER A 313 19.74 -7.22 26.74
C SER A 313 21.24 -7.34 27.00
N VAL A 314 21.73 -8.57 27.19
CA VAL A 314 23.14 -8.89 27.01
C VAL A 314 23.45 -8.60 25.54
N PHE A 315 24.17 -7.52 25.31
CA PHE A 315 24.41 -6.93 23.99
C PHE A 315 25.48 -7.76 23.23
N CYS A 316 25.17 -9.01 22.91
CA CYS A 316 25.96 -9.84 22.00
C CYS A 316 25.88 -9.25 20.58
N CYS A 317 26.73 -8.24 20.34
CA CYS A 317 26.76 -7.49 19.10
C CYS A 317 27.04 -8.43 17.91
N PRO A 318 26.10 -8.64 16.96
CA PRO A 318 26.26 -9.65 15.91
C PRO A 318 27.40 -9.37 14.93
N THR A 319 27.95 -8.15 14.92
CA THR A 319 28.98 -7.69 14.00
C THR A 319 30.35 -8.36 14.21
N PHE A 320 30.58 -9.06 15.32
CA PHE A 320 31.84 -9.79 15.54
C PHE A 320 31.90 -11.19 14.93
N PHE A 321 30.78 -11.76 14.46
CA PHE A 321 30.81 -13.03 13.71
C PHE A 321 31.13 -12.83 12.22
N LEU A 322 32.34 -12.35 11.96
CA LEU A 322 32.90 -12.09 10.62
C LEU A 322 33.33 -13.36 9.86
N GLY A 323 32.62 -14.48 10.10
CA GLY A 323 32.90 -15.80 9.55
C GLY A 323 31.67 -16.42 8.89
N GLY A 324 31.39 -16.05 7.64
CA GLY A 324 30.20 -16.46 6.87
C GLY A 324 30.07 -17.96 6.53
N ALA A 325 30.84 -18.84 7.19
CA ALA A 325 30.74 -20.30 7.10
C ALA A 325 29.96 -20.91 8.28
N LEU A 326 29.88 -20.23 9.43
CA LEU A 326 29.10 -20.67 10.59
C LEU A 326 27.73 -19.97 10.63
N VAL A 327 26.95 -20.15 9.57
CA VAL A 327 25.47 -20.01 9.65
C VAL A 327 24.90 -21.26 10.34
N ALA A 328 25.40 -21.54 11.54
CA ALA A 328 24.91 -22.58 12.41
C ALA A 328 23.52 -22.17 12.90
N HIS A 329 22.49 -22.76 12.30
CA HIS A 329 21.08 -22.73 12.69
C HIS A 329 20.54 -21.43 13.33
N PRO A 330 19.62 -20.70 12.66
CA PRO A 330 18.75 -19.69 13.28
C PRO A 330 17.81 -20.24 14.39
N ALA A 331 18.02 -21.48 14.85
CA ALA A 331 17.27 -22.18 15.88
C ALA A 331 17.80 -21.94 17.31
N HIS A 332 18.86 -21.15 17.48
CA HIS A 332 19.00 -20.35 18.70
C HIS A 332 17.96 -19.23 18.68
N TYR A 333 16.69 -19.64 18.81
CA TYR A 333 15.66 -18.78 19.35
C TYR A 333 16.20 -18.30 20.70
N CYS A 334 16.56 -17.02 20.79
CA CYS A 334 16.48 -16.34 22.07
C CYS A 334 15.08 -16.65 22.59
N ARG A 335 15.00 -17.36 23.72
CA ARG A 335 13.75 -17.40 24.49
C ARG A 335 13.55 -16.00 25.04
N THR A 336 13.03 -15.12 24.17
CA THR A 336 12.16 -14.02 24.58
C THR A 336 11.26 -14.58 25.66
N GLY A 337 11.30 -13.98 26.86
CA GLY A 337 10.70 -14.55 28.06
C GLY A 337 9.31 -15.10 27.78
N GLU A 338 8.95 -16.22 28.40
CA GLU A 338 7.62 -16.79 28.21
C GLU A 338 6.59 -15.71 28.52
N PHE A 339 5.82 -15.28 27.51
CA PHE A 339 4.74 -14.36 27.76
C PHE A 339 3.79 -15.04 28.74
N ASP A 340 3.41 -14.35 29.81
CA ASP A 340 2.43 -14.84 30.78
C ASP A 340 0.99 -14.83 30.21
N VAL A 341 0.85 -15.09 28.91
CA VAL A 341 -0.41 -15.26 28.16
C VAL A 341 -0.30 -16.44 27.20
N VAL A 342 -1.40 -17.15 26.97
CA VAL A 342 -1.49 -18.30 26.04
C VAL A 342 -2.57 -18.08 24.98
N VAL A 343 -2.38 -18.69 23.82
CA VAL A 343 -3.35 -18.67 22.70
C VAL A 343 -4.11 -19.99 22.66
N SER A 344 -5.44 -19.92 22.66
CA SER A 344 -6.29 -21.09 22.40
C SER A 344 -6.37 -21.47 20.92
N SER A 345 -6.85 -22.68 20.63
CA SER A 345 -7.16 -23.13 19.26
C SER A 345 -8.14 -22.24 18.50
N MET A 346 -8.98 -21.46 19.20
CA MET A 346 -9.91 -20.48 18.60
C MET A 346 -9.29 -19.08 18.41
N GLY A 347 -7.98 -18.92 18.69
CA GLY A 347 -7.28 -17.65 18.60
C GLY A 347 -7.72 -16.62 19.65
N HIS A 348 -8.26 -17.06 20.79
CA HIS A 348 -8.47 -16.22 21.97
C HIS A 348 -7.23 -16.27 22.87
N LEU A 349 -6.84 -15.10 23.39
CA LEU A 349 -5.80 -14.98 24.42
C LEU A 349 -6.37 -15.28 25.80
N PHE A 350 -5.56 -15.88 26.64
CA PHE A 350 -5.85 -16.12 28.06
C PHE A 350 -4.64 -15.76 28.92
N ALA A 351 -4.85 -15.31 30.15
CA ALA A 351 -3.80 -15.15 31.14
C ALA A 351 -3.17 -16.51 31.52
N ASN A 352 -1.84 -16.61 31.51
CA ASN A 352 -1.09 -17.79 31.98
C ASN A 352 -0.66 -17.66 33.45
N ALA A 353 -0.75 -16.47 34.02
CA ALA A 353 -0.47 -16.17 35.43
C ALA A 353 -1.63 -15.36 36.06
N ASP A 354 -1.57 -15.19 37.37
CA ASP A 354 -2.41 -14.21 38.07
C ASP A 354 -1.76 -12.83 37.98
N PHE A 355 -2.52 -11.80 37.59
CA PHE A 355 -2.03 -10.42 37.45
C PHE A 355 -2.84 -9.44 38.30
N LYS A 356 -2.17 -8.54 39.00
CA LYS A 356 -2.77 -7.34 39.60
C LYS A 356 -3.22 -6.37 38.50
N LYS A 357 -4.15 -5.48 38.83
CA LYS A 357 -4.62 -4.42 37.92
C LYS A 357 -3.44 -3.62 37.35
N GLY A 358 -3.35 -3.54 36.02
CA GLY A 358 -2.32 -2.80 35.29
C GLY A 358 -0.94 -3.48 35.18
N GLU A 359 -0.77 -4.68 35.75
CA GLU A 359 0.50 -5.43 35.73
C GLU A 359 0.78 -6.06 34.36
N LEU A 360 -0.23 -6.66 33.73
CA LEU A 360 -0.10 -7.18 32.37
C LEU A 360 -0.15 -6.03 31.36
N THR A 361 0.98 -5.75 30.71
CA THR A 361 1.10 -4.77 29.62
C THR A 361 1.49 -5.46 28.33
N LEU A 362 0.58 -5.53 27.35
CA LEU A 362 0.86 -6.02 26.01
C LEU A 362 1.32 -4.85 25.14
N LEU A 363 2.49 -4.99 24.51
CA LEU A 363 3.04 -4.00 23.57
C LEU A 363 2.96 -4.52 22.12
N PRO A 364 2.73 -3.63 21.14
CA PRO A 364 2.81 -3.98 19.73
C PRO A 364 4.26 -4.30 19.37
N PHE A 365 4.46 -5.29 18.51
CA PHE A 365 5.77 -5.62 17.98
C PHE A 365 5.69 -6.02 16.51
N GLY A 366 6.63 -5.51 15.72
CA GLY A 366 6.71 -5.76 14.29
C GLY A 366 7.52 -4.70 13.56
N ASN A 367 7.41 -4.71 12.23
CA ASN A 367 8.13 -3.79 11.36
C ASN A 367 7.43 -2.43 11.33
N VAL A 368 8.16 -1.36 11.65
CA VAL A 368 7.71 0.04 11.58
C VAL A 368 7.79 0.53 10.15
N ALA A 369 6.68 1.05 9.63
CA ALA A 369 6.60 1.67 8.30
C ALA A 369 6.23 3.16 8.41
N VAL A 370 6.83 4.00 7.56
CA VAL A 370 6.45 5.40 7.43
C VAL A 370 5.28 5.48 6.43
N VAL A 371 4.11 5.91 6.89
CA VAL A 371 2.88 5.94 6.10
C VAL A 371 2.28 7.34 6.16
N ALA A 372 2.01 7.96 5.00
CA ALA A 372 1.31 9.25 4.94
C ALA A 372 -0.02 9.19 5.70
N LYS A 373 -0.33 10.19 6.53
CA LYS A 373 -1.46 10.21 7.49
C LYS A 373 -2.81 9.81 6.87
N GLU A 374 -3.05 10.22 5.63
CA GLU A 374 -4.28 9.91 4.86
C GLU A 374 -4.44 8.43 4.50
N LYS A 375 -3.35 7.67 4.48
CA LYS A 375 -3.30 6.23 4.11
C LYS A 375 -3.26 5.31 5.34
N VAL A 376 -3.24 5.86 6.55
CA VAL A 376 -3.26 5.09 7.79
C VAL A 376 -4.67 4.52 8.00
N ALA A 377 -4.80 3.19 7.98
CA ALA A 377 -6.06 2.54 8.32
C ALA A 377 -6.42 2.77 9.80
N LYS A 378 -7.73 2.84 10.13
CA LYS A 378 -8.19 3.06 11.52
C LYS A 378 -7.72 2.00 12.51
N THR A 379 -7.42 0.79 12.03
CA THR A 379 -6.91 -0.34 12.81
C THR A 379 -5.38 -0.41 12.87
N SER A 380 -4.68 0.55 12.26
CA SER A 380 -3.22 0.64 12.29
C SER A 380 -2.72 1.05 13.67
N VAL A 381 -1.65 0.41 14.12
CA VAL A 381 -0.97 0.77 15.36
C VAL A 381 0.00 1.91 15.07
N VAL A 382 -0.33 3.12 15.51
CA VAL A 382 0.48 4.33 15.29
C VAL A 382 1.41 4.56 16.48
N LEU A 383 2.69 4.82 16.20
CA LEU A 383 3.68 5.30 17.14
C LEU A 383 3.85 6.81 17.00
N PHE A 384 4.07 7.48 18.13
CA PHE A 384 4.37 8.91 18.17
C PHE A 384 5.81 9.11 18.63
N LEU A 385 6.67 9.57 17.72
CA LEU A 385 8.06 9.92 18.01
C LEU A 385 8.16 11.44 18.20
N ALA A 386 8.78 11.90 19.28
CA ALA A 386 8.89 13.34 19.56
C ALA A 386 9.64 14.06 18.44
N GLY A 387 9.16 15.25 18.06
CA GLY A 387 9.72 16.02 16.94
C GLY A 387 9.41 15.47 15.53
N TRP A 388 8.74 14.32 15.41
CA TRP A 388 8.37 13.77 14.09
C TRP A 388 7.25 14.57 13.41
N ARG A 389 7.30 14.67 12.06
CA ARG A 389 6.36 15.46 11.27
C ARG A 389 4.98 14.82 11.24
N GLN A 390 3.92 15.61 11.49
CA GLN A 390 2.54 15.10 11.56
C GLN A 390 1.96 14.57 10.23
N GLU A 391 2.56 14.90 9.09
CA GLU A 391 2.09 14.47 7.76
C GLU A 391 2.31 12.98 7.49
N ASP A 392 3.36 12.40 8.07
CA ASP A 392 3.68 10.98 8.02
C ASP A 392 3.53 10.37 9.42
N GLN A 393 2.98 9.17 9.50
CA GLN A 393 2.79 8.43 10.74
C GLN A 393 3.67 7.18 10.74
N LEU A 394 4.20 6.82 11.90
CA LEU A 394 4.99 5.60 12.09
C LEU A 394 4.03 4.49 12.47
N VAL A 395 3.87 3.47 11.61
CA VAL A 395 2.88 2.41 11.77
C VAL A 395 3.56 1.07 12.04
N VAL A 396 3.23 0.40 13.15
CA VAL A 396 3.67 -0.98 13.41
C VAL A 396 2.78 -1.95 12.63
N SER A 397 3.41 -2.74 11.76
CA SER A 397 2.72 -3.82 11.03
C SER A 397 2.67 -5.12 11.87
N HIS A 398 1.55 -5.84 11.78
CA HIS A 398 1.37 -7.13 12.45
C HIS A 398 2.39 -8.16 11.94
N THR A 399 3.12 -8.80 12.87
CA THR A 399 4.00 -9.92 12.54
C THR A 399 3.19 -11.17 12.20
N LYS A 400 3.48 -11.76 11.04
CA LYS A 400 2.92 -13.07 10.68
C LYS A 400 3.56 -14.13 11.56
N CYS A 401 2.77 -14.74 12.43
CA CYS A 401 3.11 -15.96 13.16
C CYS A 401 2.34 -17.14 12.56
N ASN A 402 2.99 -18.29 12.44
CA ASN A 402 2.33 -19.57 12.18
C ASN A 402 2.76 -20.55 13.29
N PHE A 403 1.81 -20.86 14.19
CA PHE A 403 2.03 -21.74 15.33
C PHE A 403 2.28 -23.20 14.93
N GLU A 404 1.60 -23.71 13.90
CA GLU A 404 1.78 -25.09 13.40
C GLU A 404 3.22 -25.34 12.91
N LYS A 405 3.84 -24.32 12.33
CA LYS A 405 5.21 -24.36 11.80
C LYS A 405 6.27 -23.85 12.77
N ALA A 406 5.88 -23.33 13.94
CA ALA A 406 6.75 -22.60 14.86
C ALA A 406 7.58 -21.47 14.20
N THR A 407 7.02 -20.83 13.16
CA THR A 407 7.71 -19.79 12.36
C THR A 407 7.11 -18.40 12.54
N GLY A 408 7.98 -17.39 12.56
CA GLY A 408 7.62 -15.98 12.68
C GLY A 408 7.63 -15.49 14.12
N CYS A 409 7.35 -14.20 14.31
CA CYS A 409 7.27 -13.60 15.64
C CYS A 409 5.81 -13.47 16.08
N TRP A 410 5.49 -13.93 17.28
CA TRP A 410 4.18 -13.72 17.89
C TRP A 410 4.20 -12.45 18.75
N SER A 411 3.17 -11.62 18.59
CA SER A 411 3.00 -10.39 19.38
C SER A 411 1.57 -10.38 19.94
N PRO A 412 1.38 -10.60 21.26
CA PRO A 412 0.05 -10.73 21.85
C PRO A 412 -0.87 -9.53 21.64
N PHE A 413 -0.31 -8.31 21.55
CA PHE A 413 -1.08 -7.08 21.32
C PHE A 413 -2.09 -7.21 20.17
N PHE A 414 -1.67 -7.78 19.03
CA PHE A 414 -2.52 -7.92 17.84
C PHE A 414 -3.50 -9.11 17.90
N TRP A 415 -3.45 -9.92 18.96
CA TRP A 415 -4.33 -11.08 19.18
C TRP A 415 -5.40 -10.82 20.24
N CYS A 416 -5.35 -9.68 20.94
CA CYS A 416 -6.38 -9.27 21.88
C CYS A 416 -7.62 -8.81 21.10
N LYS A 417 -8.69 -9.61 21.13
CA LYS A 417 -9.95 -9.28 20.44
C LYS A 417 -10.71 -8.22 21.25
N GLU A 418 -11.42 -7.34 20.55
CA GLU A 418 -12.43 -6.48 21.17
C GLU A 418 -13.60 -7.33 21.65
N SER A 419 -14.07 -7.04 22.87
CA SER A 419 -15.27 -7.62 23.48
C SER A 419 -16.49 -7.32 22.62
N LYS A 420 -17.34 -8.33 22.40
CA LYS A 420 -18.72 -8.12 21.96
C LYS A 420 -19.58 -7.87 23.20
N ASP A 421 -20.66 -7.08 23.06
CA ASP A 421 -21.63 -6.77 24.13
C ASP A 421 -22.41 -8.00 24.70
N ASP A 422 -21.99 -9.22 24.36
CA ASP A 422 -22.52 -10.47 24.87
C ASP A 422 -22.00 -10.71 26.30
N LYS A 423 -22.89 -11.12 27.22
CA LYS A 423 -22.63 -11.22 28.68
C LYS A 423 -21.42 -12.08 29.10
N GLU A 424 -20.90 -12.90 28.19
CA GLU A 424 -19.79 -13.83 28.39
C GLU A 424 -18.42 -13.19 28.10
N GLU A 425 -18.32 -12.27 27.14
CA GLU A 425 -17.05 -11.63 26.72
C GLU A 425 -16.76 -10.35 27.54
N LYS A 426 -16.82 -10.41 28.87
CA LYS A 426 -16.61 -9.21 29.72
C LYS A 426 -15.25 -8.55 29.45
N PRO A 427 -15.20 -7.26 29.07
CA PRO A 427 -13.93 -6.61 28.77
C PRO A 427 -13.12 -6.41 30.04
N ASN A 428 -11.86 -6.84 30.00
CA ASN A 428 -10.93 -6.81 31.12
C ASN A 428 -9.55 -6.23 30.75
N MET A 429 -9.33 -5.93 29.47
CA MET A 429 -8.19 -5.20 28.95
C MET A 429 -8.64 -3.84 28.41
N THR A 430 -7.82 -2.81 28.56
CA THR A 430 -8.07 -1.45 28.09
C THR A 430 -6.90 -0.94 27.24
N LYS A 431 -7.18 -0.03 26.30
CA LYS A 431 -6.13 0.64 25.52
C LYS A 431 -5.49 1.72 26.40
N ALA A 432 -4.16 1.78 26.41
CA ALA A 432 -3.40 2.80 27.11
C ALA A 432 -2.17 3.20 26.30
N THR A 433 -1.46 4.24 26.69
CA THR A 433 -0.15 4.59 26.12
C THR A 433 0.98 4.30 27.11
N VAL A 434 2.15 4.00 26.58
CA VAL A 434 3.41 3.91 27.31
C VAL A 434 4.40 4.84 26.60
N GLN A 435 4.96 5.77 27.34
CA GLN A 435 6.10 6.56 26.87
C GLN A 435 7.39 5.81 27.21
N TYR A 436 8.30 5.74 26.24
CA TYR A 436 9.66 5.24 26.40
C TYR A 436 10.61 6.18 25.67
N ASP A 437 11.42 6.92 26.43
CA ASP A 437 12.23 8.02 25.89
C ASP A 437 11.36 8.99 25.05
N GLU A 438 11.74 9.26 23.80
CA GLU A 438 10.98 10.08 22.85
C GLU A 438 9.85 9.33 22.11
N LEU A 439 9.67 8.03 22.37
CA LEU A 439 8.67 7.19 21.69
C LEU A 439 7.46 6.91 22.60
N THR A 440 6.31 7.49 22.25
CA THR A 440 5.02 7.11 22.83
C THR A 440 4.37 6.04 21.96
N MET A 441 4.15 4.86 22.55
CA MET A 441 3.55 3.70 21.90
C MET A 441 2.20 3.32 22.55
N PRO A 442 1.19 2.93 21.78
CA PRO A 442 -0.03 2.34 22.32
C PRO A 442 0.30 0.97 22.91
N CYS A 443 -0.42 0.60 23.95
CA CYS A 443 -0.32 -0.67 24.65
C CYS A 443 -1.72 -1.13 25.08
N ILE A 444 -1.84 -2.37 25.51
CA ILE A 444 -3.07 -2.92 26.08
C ILE A 444 -2.76 -3.37 27.51
N LYS A 445 -3.49 -2.85 28.50
CA LYS A 445 -3.28 -3.15 29.93
C LYS A 445 -4.52 -3.78 30.56
N ASN A 446 -4.34 -4.64 31.55
CA ASN A 446 -5.49 -5.22 32.27
C ASN A 446 -6.13 -4.20 33.22
N LYS A 447 -7.45 -3.99 33.09
CA LYS A 447 -8.26 -3.03 33.87
C LYS A 447 -8.56 -3.53 35.28
N GLU A 448 -8.57 -4.84 35.48
CA GLU A 448 -8.92 -5.54 36.72
C GLU A 448 -7.90 -6.63 37.05
N LYS A 449 -7.97 -7.21 38.26
CA LYS A 449 -7.14 -8.36 38.61
C LYS A 449 -7.53 -9.55 37.72
N LEU A 450 -6.57 -10.10 36.99
CA LEU A 450 -6.76 -11.32 36.19
C LEU A 450 -6.34 -12.53 37.01
N THR A 451 -7.05 -13.65 36.82
CA THR A 451 -6.60 -14.97 37.29
C THR A 451 -6.13 -15.82 36.11
N LYS A 452 -5.23 -16.76 36.35
CA LYS A 452 -4.79 -17.73 35.35
C LYS A 452 -6.00 -18.43 34.70
N GLY A 453 -6.03 -18.46 33.37
CA GLY A 453 -7.15 -18.97 32.58
C GLY A 453 -8.26 -17.95 32.29
N THR A 454 -8.12 -16.68 32.69
CA THR A 454 -9.05 -15.61 32.28
C THR A 454 -8.82 -15.23 30.81
N ALA A 455 -9.87 -15.26 29.98
CA ALA A 455 -9.82 -14.79 28.59
C ALA A 455 -9.58 -13.29 28.52
N LEU A 456 -8.71 -12.82 27.63
CA LEU A 456 -8.37 -11.41 27.49
C LEU A 456 -9.21 -10.75 26.40
N PHE A 457 -10.09 -9.85 26.81
CA PHE A 457 -10.95 -9.08 25.92
C PHE A 457 -10.71 -7.59 26.10
N LEU A 458 -10.44 -6.91 24.99
CA LEU A 458 -10.25 -5.48 24.92
C LEU A 458 -11.60 -4.78 25.03
N GLU A 459 -11.68 -3.70 25.80
CA GLU A 459 -12.82 -2.79 25.77
C GLU A 459 -13.14 -2.39 24.32
N PRO A 460 -14.41 -2.49 23.89
CA PRO A 460 -14.79 -2.08 22.55
C PRO A 460 -14.42 -0.61 22.38
N THR A 461 -13.79 -0.28 21.25
CA THR A 461 -13.46 1.12 20.97
C THR A 461 -14.75 1.93 20.97
N GLU A 462 -14.83 2.94 21.83
CA GLU A 462 -16.03 3.76 21.93
C GLU A 462 -16.38 4.35 20.55
N GLU A 463 -17.59 4.04 20.06
CA GLU A 463 -18.07 4.61 18.81
C GLU A 463 -18.51 6.06 19.04
N TYR A 464 -18.25 6.94 18.07
CA TYR A 464 -18.64 8.35 18.12
C TYR A 464 -19.42 8.74 16.86
N LEU A 465 -20.59 9.35 17.04
CA LEU A 465 -21.36 9.96 15.96
C LEU A 465 -20.78 11.30 15.57
N LYS A 466 -20.35 11.42 14.32
CA LYS A 466 -19.94 12.68 13.71
C LYS A 466 -21.17 13.52 13.35
N ALA A 467 -21.64 14.36 14.26
CA ALA A 467 -22.79 15.24 14.06
C ALA A 467 -22.45 16.38 13.08
N GLN A 468 -22.53 16.06 11.79
CA GLN A 468 -22.38 17.00 10.68
C GLN A 468 -23.68 17.80 10.48
N PRO A 469 -23.68 19.13 10.65
CA PRO A 469 -24.91 19.92 10.58
C PRO A 469 -25.51 20.03 9.17
N SER A 470 -24.72 19.77 8.13
CA SER A 470 -25.17 19.71 6.74
C SER A 470 -25.56 18.30 6.27
N HIS A 471 -25.41 17.28 7.11
CA HIS A 471 -25.69 15.90 6.70
C HIS A 471 -27.20 15.63 6.76
N PRO A 472 -27.88 15.33 5.65
CA PRO A 472 -29.34 15.41 5.55
C PRO A 472 -30.08 14.52 6.56
N MET A 473 -29.50 13.36 6.89
CA MET A 473 -30.05 12.46 7.89
C MET A 473 -29.84 12.90 9.35
N ILE A 474 -28.78 13.65 9.66
CA ILE A 474 -28.62 14.27 11.00
C ILE A 474 -29.68 15.36 11.16
N VAL A 475 -29.85 16.19 10.13
CA VAL A 475 -30.91 17.21 10.09
C VAL A 475 -32.30 16.55 10.21
N LYS A 476 -32.57 15.47 9.47
CA LYS A 476 -33.83 14.70 9.59
C LYS A 476 -34.07 14.11 10.99
N LEU A 477 -33.01 13.70 11.69
CA LEU A 477 -33.10 13.13 13.05
C LEU A 477 -33.31 14.17 14.14
N VAL A 478 -32.79 15.39 13.96
CA VAL A 478 -33.04 16.54 14.83
C VAL A 478 -34.43 17.12 14.55
N CYS A 479 -34.82 17.21 13.29
CA CYS A 479 -36.06 17.86 12.85
C CYS A 479 -37.24 16.88 12.68
N LYS A 480 -37.38 15.87 13.55
CA LYS A 480 -38.45 14.85 13.47
C LYS A 480 -39.84 15.46 13.43
N ASP A 481 -40.08 16.47 14.27
CA ASP A 481 -41.38 17.13 14.40
C ASP A 481 -41.65 18.16 13.30
N GLU A 482 -40.62 18.53 12.53
CA GLU A 482 -40.63 19.54 11.46
C GLU A 482 -40.42 18.89 10.07
N GLN A 483 -40.89 17.65 9.90
CA GLN A 483 -40.69 16.84 8.70
C GLN A 483 -41.19 17.54 7.41
N GLU A 484 -42.28 18.30 7.47
CA GLU A 484 -42.75 19.10 6.33
C GLU A 484 -41.74 20.18 5.90
N ASN A 485 -41.19 20.92 6.87
CA ASN A 485 -40.21 21.97 6.61
C ASN A 485 -38.90 21.39 6.08
N PHE A 486 -38.48 20.23 6.60
CA PHE A 486 -37.35 19.47 6.03
C PHE A 486 -37.59 19.06 4.56
N GLN A 487 -38.81 18.61 4.21
CA GLN A 487 -39.14 18.24 2.83
C GLN A 487 -39.24 19.44 1.87
N LYS A 488 -39.72 20.59 2.36
CA LYS A 488 -39.80 21.85 1.58
C LYS A 488 -38.42 22.46 1.31
N THR A 489 -37.46 22.31 2.23
CA THR A 489 -36.14 22.96 2.15
C THR A 489 -35.11 22.13 1.37
N LYS A 490 -34.90 22.51 0.11
CA LYS A 490 -33.82 21.97 -0.74
C LYS A 490 -32.44 22.25 -0.10
N ASN A 491 -31.75 21.20 0.33
CA ASN A 491 -30.49 21.22 1.08
C ASN A 491 -30.61 21.77 2.53
N ALA A 492 -31.62 21.30 3.27
CA ALA A 492 -31.76 21.53 4.71
C ALA A 492 -30.44 21.32 5.48
N SER A 493 -30.09 22.27 6.35
CA SER A 493 -28.84 22.27 7.11
C SER A 493 -28.98 23.04 8.43
N LEU A 494 -28.37 22.51 9.50
CA LEU A 494 -28.30 23.13 10.82
C LEU A 494 -27.09 24.06 10.98
N SER A 495 -26.33 24.36 9.91
CA SER A 495 -25.17 25.25 10.00
C SER A 495 -25.51 26.69 10.42
N GLY A 496 -26.79 27.07 10.36
CA GLY A 496 -27.30 28.36 10.84
C GLY A 496 -27.77 28.39 12.29
N SER A 497 -27.98 27.22 12.92
CA SER A 497 -28.54 27.07 14.27
C SER A 497 -27.73 27.84 15.32
N GLU A 498 -28.42 28.64 16.13
CA GLU A 498 -27.88 29.30 17.31
C GLU A 498 -27.61 28.28 18.42
N GLN A 499 -28.43 27.23 18.56
CA GLN A 499 -28.17 26.15 19.52
C GLN A 499 -26.87 25.41 19.17
N LEU A 500 -26.61 25.13 17.89
CA LEU A 500 -25.33 24.56 17.46
C LEU A 500 -24.14 25.49 17.75
N LYS A 501 -24.32 26.82 17.66
CA LYS A 501 -23.27 27.79 18.04
C LYS A 501 -23.04 27.78 19.55
N LYS A 502 -24.09 27.75 20.37
CA LYS A 502 -23.99 27.63 21.84
C LYS A 502 -23.28 26.35 22.25
N LEU A 503 -23.64 25.21 21.67
CA LEU A 503 -23.01 23.91 21.97
C LEU A 503 -21.52 23.90 21.64
N LYS A 504 -21.12 24.56 20.53
CA LYS A 504 -19.71 24.78 20.19
C LYS A 504 -19.00 25.72 21.16
N ALA A 505 -19.66 26.79 21.59
CA ALA A 505 -19.11 27.72 22.58
C ALA A 505 -18.94 27.04 23.95
N GLN A 506 -19.89 26.20 24.36
CA GLN A 506 -19.79 25.35 25.55
C GLN A 506 -18.58 24.41 25.43
N LEU A 507 -18.43 23.69 24.31
CA LEU A 507 -17.28 22.79 24.08
C LEU A 507 -15.94 23.53 24.14
N GLN A 508 -15.84 24.69 23.49
CA GLN A 508 -14.64 25.54 23.59
C GLN A 508 -14.38 26.02 25.03
N SER A 509 -15.42 26.34 25.80
CA SER A 509 -15.28 26.77 27.19
C SER A 509 -14.85 25.65 28.14
N VAL A 510 -15.30 24.40 27.93
CA VAL A 510 -14.84 23.25 28.72
C VAL A 510 -13.41 22.90 28.34
N ILE A 511 -13.08 22.86 27.04
CA ILE A 511 -11.70 22.66 26.56
C ILE A 511 -10.73 23.65 27.21
N GLN A 512 -11.11 24.94 27.28
CA GLN A 512 -10.25 25.96 27.90
C GLN A 512 -10.09 25.71 29.41
N LYS A 513 -11.17 25.36 30.14
CA LYS A 513 -11.10 25.04 31.57
C LYS A 513 -10.23 23.82 31.88
N GLU A 514 -10.37 22.76 31.09
CA GLU A 514 -9.54 21.55 31.22
C GLU A 514 -8.07 21.89 31.03
N LEU A 515 -7.74 22.69 30.01
CA LEU A 515 -6.38 23.21 29.78
C LEU A 515 -5.89 24.04 30.97
N ASP A 516 -6.63 25.07 31.40
CA ASP A 516 -6.24 25.94 32.52
C ASP A 516 -5.99 25.12 33.82
N SER A 517 -6.78 24.06 34.04
CA SER A 517 -6.59 23.14 35.17
C SER A 517 -5.32 22.30 35.04
N TYR A 518 -4.99 21.84 33.83
CA TYR A 518 -3.78 21.08 33.53
C TYR A 518 -2.52 21.92 33.74
N GLU A 519 -2.51 23.19 33.30
CA GLU A 519 -1.39 24.12 33.55
C GLU A 519 -1.20 24.37 35.05
N THR A 520 -2.30 24.55 35.79
CA THR A 520 -2.29 24.73 37.25
C THR A 520 -1.69 23.50 37.96
N ASN A 521 -2.03 22.29 37.51
CA ASN A 521 -1.58 21.04 38.12
C ASN A 521 -0.12 20.67 37.80
N GLN A 522 0.44 21.12 36.67
CA GLN A 522 1.83 20.79 36.30
C GLN A 522 2.87 21.73 36.90
N GLY A 523 2.48 22.85 37.52
CA GLY A 523 3.39 23.77 38.22
C GLY A 523 4.41 24.50 37.33
N GLN A 524 4.34 24.29 36.02
CA GLN A 524 5.06 25.05 35.00
C GLN A 524 4.03 25.66 34.04
N PRO A 525 4.09 26.97 33.73
CA PRO A 525 3.23 27.54 32.71
C PRO A 525 3.51 26.85 31.37
N LEU A 526 2.46 26.33 30.74
CA LEU A 526 2.54 25.50 29.53
C LEU A 526 3.07 26.27 28.31
N PHE A 527 3.09 27.60 28.43
CA PHE A 527 3.71 28.60 27.58
C PHE A 527 4.73 29.38 28.41
N GLY A 528 5.99 29.40 27.98
CA GLY A 528 6.99 30.26 28.63
C GLY A 528 6.64 31.74 28.46
N ASP A 529 6.90 32.56 29.49
CA ASP A 529 6.45 33.95 29.61
C ASP A 529 6.98 34.94 28.54
N GLY A 530 7.81 34.48 27.60
CA GLY A 530 8.54 35.29 26.64
C GLY A 530 8.17 35.03 25.17
N GLN A 531 6.96 35.42 24.72
CA GLN A 531 6.72 36.11 23.44
C GLN A 531 5.21 36.27 23.11
N GLN A 532 4.73 37.51 23.02
CA GLN A 532 3.39 37.83 22.51
C GLN A 532 3.36 37.81 20.97
N THR A 533 3.37 36.63 20.34
CA THR A 533 3.08 36.51 18.90
C THR A 533 1.58 36.38 18.64
N ALA A 534 1.11 36.97 17.53
CA ALA A 534 -0.30 37.23 17.24
C ALA A 534 -1.29 36.07 17.50
N ASN A 535 -2.44 36.41 18.09
CA ASN A 535 -3.49 35.52 18.65
C ASN A 535 -3.89 34.30 17.81
N LYS A 536 -3.82 34.36 16.47
CA LYS A 536 -4.19 33.23 15.58
C LYS A 536 -3.21 32.06 15.62
N SER A 537 -1.92 32.31 15.91
CA SER A 537 -0.92 31.24 16.04
C SER A 537 -1.09 30.46 17.35
N LYS A 538 -1.33 31.19 18.46
CA LYS A 538 -1.51 30.62 19.80
C LYS A 538 -2.68 29.63 19.84
N ALA A 539 -3.85 29.98 19.31
CA ALA A 539 -5.03 29.10 19.29
C ALA A 539 -4.79 27.76 18.57
N LYS A 540 -4.08 27.77 17.43
CA LYS A 540 -3.74 26.55 16.69
C LYS A 540 -2.76 25.66 17.46
N PHE A 541 -1.78 26.26 18.15
CA PHE A 541 -0.83 25.54 18.99
C PHE A 541 -1.49 24.96 20.25
N ILE A 542 -2.38 25.72 20.90
CA ILE A 542 -3.20 25.25 22.03
C ILE A 542 -3.97 24.00 21.64
N MET A 543 -4.77 24.03 20.55
CA MET A 543 -5.54 22.86 20.10
C MET A 543 -4.65 21.65 19.76
N ALA A 544 -3.47 21.86 19.19
CA ALA A 544 -2.52 20.79 18.86
C ALA A 544 -1.88 20.14 20.10
N LYS A 545 -1.70 20.89 21.19
CA LYS A 545 -1.18 20.37 22.47
C LYS A 545 -2.31 19.75 23.32
N ALA A 546 -3.48 20.37 23.32
CA ALA A 546 -4.67 19.88 24.01
C ALA A 546 -5.13 18.50 23.49
N SER A 547 -5.11 18.28 22.18
CA SER A 547 -5.40 16.99 21.55
C SER A 547 -4.34 15.90 21.80
N GLN A 548 -3.24 16.22 22.48
CA GLN A 548 -2.29 15.23 23.02
C GLN A 548 -2.56 14.91 24.50
N CYS A 549 -3.18 15.84 25.25
CA CYS A 549 -3.50 15.67 26.67
C CYS A 549 -4.88 15.04 26.90
N PHE A 550 -5.86 15.32 26.02
CA PHE A 550 -7.26 14.93 26.19
C PHE A 550 -7.81 14.25 24.94
N GLU A 551 -8.35 13.04 25.09
CA GLU A 551 -9.07 12.33 24.02
C GLU A 551 -10.55 12.74 24.00
N THR A 552 -11.16 12.93 25.17
CA THR A 552 -12.60 13.21 25.36
C THR A 552 -12.82 14.41 26.29
N VAL A 553 -13.96 15.08 26.12
CA VAL A 553 -14.43 16.22 26.93
C VAL A 553 -15.90 15.99 27.29
N VAL A 554 -16.28 16.26 28.55
CA VAL A 554 -17.66 16.12 29.02
C VAL A 554 -18.39 17.47 28.94
N LEU A 555 -19.54 17.47 28.26
CA LEU A 555 -20.43 18.61 28.09
C LEU A 555 -21.70 18.43 28.90
N ASP A 556 -22.09 19.41 29.70
CA ASP A 556 -23.45 19.46 30.26
C ASP A 556 -24.42 20.04 29.21
N VAL A 557 -25.32 19.19 28.72
CA VAL A 557 -26.40 19.54 27.79
C VAL A 557 -27.73 19.22 28.47
N GLU A 558 -28.39 20.28 28.95
CA GLU A 558 -29.69 20.22 29.64
C GLU A 558 -29.73 19.28 30.85
N GLY A 559 -28.62 19.18 31.60
CA GLY A 559 -28.46 18.30 32.75
C GLY A 559 -27.92 16.90 32.40
N THR A 560 -27.67 16.62 31.11
CA THR A 560 -27.07 15.36 30.64
C THR A 560 -25.59 15.54 30.35
N ASN A 561 -24.75 14.72 30.98
CA ASN A 561 -23.31 14.69 30.71
C ASN A 561 -23.01 13.96 29.40
N VAL A 562 -22.86 14.73 28.32
CA VAL A 562 -22.54 14.28 26.96
C VAL A 562 -21.03 14.17 26.79
N VAL A 563 -20.51 12.97 26.52
CA VAL A 563 -19.11 12.76 26.19
C VAL A 563 -18.86 13.07 24.71
N CYS A 564 -17.89 13.93 24.43
CA CYS A 564 -17.49 14.30 23.07
C CYS A 564 -15.99 14.07 22.85
N LEU A 565 -15.59 13.62 21.65
CA LEU A 565 -14.17 13.59 21.26
C LEU A 565 -13.62 15.01 21.13
N PHE A 566 -12.35 15.17 21.51
CA PHE A 566 -11.63 16.44 21.36
C PHE A 566 -11.54 16.84 19.87
N PRO A 567 -11.93 18.08 19.48
CA PRO A 567 -11.88 18.50 18.09
C PRO A 567 -10.43 18.65 17.60
N PRO A 568 -10.02 18.02 16.48
CA PRO A 568 -8.62 18.00 16.06
C PRO A 568 -8.11 19.34 15.48
N ASN A 569 -8.97 20.34 15.33
CA ASN A 569 -8.58 21.73 15.09
C ASN A 569 -9.70 22.73 15.46
N ASP A 570 -9.33 24.00 15.55
CA ASP A 570 -10.19 25.16 15.82
C ASP A 570 -11.31 25.38 14.79
N LYS A 571 -11.13 24.87 13.56
CA LYS A 571 -12.07 25.01 12.44
C LYS A 571 -13.08 23.86 12.34
N PHE A 572 -13.07 22.89 13.25
CA PHE A 572 -14.01 21.77 13.20
C PHE A 572 -15.44 22.27 13.41
N GLN A 573 -16.24 22.23 12.35
CA GLN A 573 -17.66 22.62 12.38
C GLN A 573 -18.58 21.51 12.93
N GLU A 574 -18.00 20.40 13.36
CA GLU A 574 -18.66 19.11 13.57
C GLU A 574 -18.37 18.69 15.01
N ILE A 575 -19.38 18.18 15.70
CA ILE A 575 -19.24 17.68 17.07
C ILE A 575 -19.24 16.14 16.98
N MET A 576 -18.30 15.49 17.65
CA MET A 576 -18.20 14.04 17.68
C MET A 576 -18.68 13.54 19.04
N ILE A 577 -19.92 13.04 19.08
CA ILE A 577 -20.66 12.68 20.30
C ILE A 577 -20.54 11.18 20.52
N GLN A 578 -20.31 10.72 21.74
CA GLN A 578 -20.25 9.28 22.05
C GLN A 578 -21.58 8.61 21.66
N LEU A 579 -21.54 7.39 21.13
CA LEU A 579 -22.69 6.70 20.55
C LEU A 579 -23.66 6.10 21.60
N ASN A 580 -23.89 6.83 22.69
CA ASN A 580 -24.83 6.51 23.75
C ASN A 580 -26.22 7.10 23.42
N GLU A 581 -27.31 6.37 23.72
CA GLU A 581 -28.67 6.78 23.35
C GLU A 581 -29.11 8.07 24.07
N ASP A 582 -28.89 8.16 25.38
CA ASP A 582 -29.27 9.32 26.20
C ASP A 582 -28.50 10.57 25.79
N MET A 583 -27.19 10.43 25.53
CA MET A 583 -26.33 11.54 25.08
C MET A 583 -26.73 12.07 23.70
N LEU A 584 -27.03 11.16 22.76
CA LEU A 584 -27.49 11.53 21.42
C LEU A 584 -28.87 12.18 21.46
N GLU A 585 -29.77 11.69 22.33
CA GLU A 585 -31.09 12.27 22.52
C GLU A 585 -31.02 13.68 23.13
N ALA A 586 -30.23 13.89 24.19
CA ALA A 586 -30.02 15.20 24.79
C ALA A 586 -29.50 16.23 23.76
N VAL A 587 -28.47 15.89 22.98
CA VAL A 587 -27.95 16.80 21.95
C VAL A 587 -28.95 17.04 20.82
N PHE A 588 -29.69 16.02 20.38
CA PHE A 588 -30.65 16.20 19.28
C PHE A 588 -31.88 17.00 19.72
N ASN A 589 -32.36 16.81 20.95
CA ASN A 589 -33.45 17.61 21.53
C ASN A 589 -33.02 19.07 21.70
N PHE A 590 -31.80 19.33 22.19
CA PHE A 590 -31.23 20.68 22.28
C PHE A 590 -31.13 21.38 20.92
N LEU A 591 -30.69 20.65 19.87
CA LEU A 591 -30.62 21.16 18.49
C LEU A 591 -32.01 21.29 17.82
N ALA A 592 -33.04 20.56 18.28
CA ALA A 592 -34.38 20.64 17.72
C ALA A 592 -35.07 21.98 18.05
N GLN A 593 -34.73 22.58 19.20
CA GLN A 593 -35.33 23.83 19.72
C GLN A 593 -35.28 25.01 18.73
N ASP A 594 -34.29 25.06 17.84
CA ASP A 594 -34.20 26.08 16.78
C ASP A 594 -34.13 25.50 15.35
N CYS A 595 -34.43 24.20 15.16
CA CYS A 595 -34.47 23.63 13.81
C CYS A 595 -35.47 24.37 12.93
N LYS A 596 -36.70 24.61 13.40
CA LYS A 596 -37.77 25.26 12.64
C LYS A 596 -37.32 26.61 12.08
N SER A 597 -36.91 27.52 12.97
CA SER A 597 -36.45 28.85 12.61
C SER A 597 -35.16 28.80 11.77
N THR A 598 -34.28 27.83 11.98
CA THR A 598 -33.09 27.63 11.13
C THR A 598 -33.48 27.25 9.71
N LEU A 599 -34.42 26.31 9.52
CA LEU A 599 -34.86 25.86 8.20
C LEU A 599 -35.68 26.94 7.46
N GLU A 600 -36.50 27.71 8.16
CA GLU A 600 -37.27 28.82 7.60
C GLU A 600 -36.37 30.02 7.23
N ASN A 601 -35.40 30.36 8.07
CA ASN A 601 -34.45 31.46 7.82
C ASN A 601 -33.26 31.06 6.92
N MET A 602 -33.20 29.82 6.42
CA MET A 602 -32.29 29.46 5.33
C MET A 602 -32.74 30.10 4.02
N ALA A 603 -32.52 31.43 3.91
CA ALA A 603 -32.41 32.10 2.64
C ALA A 603 -31.49 31.27 1.75
N LYS A 604 -32.00 30.78 0.62
CA LYS A 604 -31.31 29.83 -0.27
C LYS A 604 -29.88 30.31 -0.47
N ARG A 605 -28.90 29.64 0.15
CA ARG A 605 -27.49 29.84 -0.20
C ARG A 605 -27.40 29.41 -1.64
N GLY A 606 -27.38 30.38 -2.55
CA GLY A 606 -27.15 30.15 -3.96
C GLY A 606 -25.84 29.41 -4.05
N TYR A 607 -25.91 28.11 -4.36
CA TYR A 607 -24.73 27.31 -4.58
C TYR A 607 -24.14 27.80 -5.89
N LYS A 608 -23.27 28.81 -5.81
CA LYS A 608 -22.62 29.40 -6.99
C LYS A 608 -22.04 28.25 -7.79
N ARG A 609 -22.53 28.07 -9.02
CA ARG A 609 -22.16 26.90 -9.82
C ARG A 609 -20.67 27.01 -10.14
N LYS A 610 -19.97 25.89 -10.32
CA LYS A 610 -18.51 25.89 -10.59
C LYS A 610 -18.09 26.81 -11.76
N GLN A 611 -19.00 27.06 -12.70
CA GLN A 611 -18.86 28.04 -13.79
C GLN A 611 -18.81 29.50 -13.30
N GLU A 612 -19.68 29.91 -12.37
CA GLU A 612 -19.68 31.29 -11.84
C GLU A 612 -18.40 31.55 -11.03
N TRP A 613 -17.87 30.52 -10.34
CA TRP A 613 -16.59 30.63 -9.65
C TRP A 613 -15.41 30.75 -10.62
N ALA A 614 -15.47 30.07 -11.77
CA ALA A 614 -14.50 30.25 -12.85
C ALA A 614 -14.59 31.65 -13.47
N GLN A 615 -15.80 32.18 -13.68
CA GLN A 615 -16.02 33.55 -14.16
C GLN A 615 -15.51 34.60 -13.15
N ASP A 616 -15.81 34.46 -11.85
CA ASP A 616 -15.28 35.33 -10.79
C ASP A 616 -13.72 35.29 -10.77
N LEU A 617 -13.11 34.13 -10.99
CA LEU A 617 -11.65 33.96 -11.10
C LEU A 617 -11.07 34.65 -12.34
N THR A 618 -11.72 34.54 -13.51
CA THR A 618 -11.32 35.25 -14.73
C THR A 618 -11.37 36.77 -14.53
N VAL A 619 -12.45 37.29 -13.94
CA VAL A 619 -12.59 38.73 -13.65
C VAL A 619 -11.52 39.21 -12.67
N GLN A 620 -11.22 38.44 -11.61
CA GLN A 620 -10.14 38.77 -10.68
C GLN A 620 -8.75 38.73 -11.35
N TRP A 621 -8.52 37.81 -12.28
CA TRP A 621 -7.29 37.73 -13.06
C TRP A 621 -7.13 38.91 -14.03
N GLU A 622 -8.21 39.31 -14.71
CA GLU A 622 -8.24 40.49 -15.57
C GLU A 622 -8.01 41.79 -14.78
N GLU A 623 -8.64 41.95 -13.61
CA GLU A 623 -8.34 43.06 -12.70
C GLU A 623 -6.88 43.08 -12.24
N HIS A 624 -6.31 41.91 -11.95
CA HIS A 624 -4.90 41.80 -11.56
C HIS A 624 -3.99 42.22 -12.72
N LEU A 625 -4.22 41.72 -13.93
CA LEU A 625 -3.50 42.12 -15.14
C LEU A 625 -3.63 43.62 -15.43
N LYS A 626 -4.81 44.21 -15.19
CA LYS A 626 -5.02 45.66 -15.32
C LYS A 626 -4.18 46.45 -14.31
N LYS A 627 -4.18 46.04 -13.04
CA LYS A 627 -3.36 46.64 -11.98
C LYS A 627 -1.86 46.48 -12.22
N GLU A 628 -1.42 45.38 -12.85
CA GLU A 628 -0.01 45.17 -13.24
C GLU A 628 0.38 46.08 -14.42
N LYS A 629 -0.49 46.25 -15.43
CA LYS A 629 -0.28 47.23 -16.52
C LYS A 629 -0.19 48.66 -16.01
N GLU A 630 -1.07 49.06 -15.08
CA GLU A 630 -1.05 50.39 -14.46
C GLU A 630 0.22 50.67 -13.64
N LYS A 631 0.93 49.64 -13.19
CA LYS A 631 2.25 49.75 -12.51
C LYS A 631 3.45 49.80 -13.46
N GLY A 632 3.25 49.67 -14.78
CA GLY A 632 4.34 49.71 -15.76
C GLY A 632 5.31 48.51 -15.73
N LEU A 633 4.90 47.38 -15.14
CA LEU A 633 5.71 46.16 -15.15
C LEU A 633 5.65 45.47 -16.53
N PRO A 634 6.79 45.01 -17.09
CA PRO A 634 6.82 44.35 -18.39
C PRO A 634 6.19 42.96 -18.31
N ILE A 635 5.06 42.79 -19.00
CA ILE A 635 4.40 41.48 -19.17
C ILE A 635 5.23 40.66 -20.18
N PRO A 636 5.55 39.38 -19.89
CA PRO A 636 6.29 38.54 -20.84
C PRO A 636 5.49 38.34 -22.14
N ALA A 637 6.20 38.40 -23.26
CA ALA A 637 5.60 38.32 -24.59
C ALA A 637 5.10 36.90 -24.93
N GLU A 638 3.94 36.87 -25.58
CA GLU A 638 3.41 35.79 -26.43
C GLU A 638 3.19 34.40 -25.80
N VAL A 639 1.92 34.15 -25.43
CA VAL A 639 1.31 32.82 -25.57
C VAL A 639 0.55 32.82 -26.91
N PRO A 640 0.68 31.81 -27.78
CA PRO A 640 0.00 31.78 -29.09
C PRO A 640 -1.52 31.84 -28.97
N ALA A 641 -2.18 32.57 -29.87
CA ALA A 641 -3.63 32.75 -29.89
C ALA A 641 -4.42 31.42 -29.93
N ASP A 642 -3.85 30.41 -30.58
CA ASP A 642 -4.46 29.11 -30.88
C ASP A 642 -4.82 28.31 -29.63
N ALA A 643 -4.10 28.49 -28.52
CA ALA A 643 -4.37 27.80 -27.26
C ALA A 643 -5.69 28.25 -26.60
N THR A 644 -6.16 29.47 -26.90
CA THR A 644 -7.37 30.05 -26.31
C THR A 644 -8.62 29.65 -27.07
N GLY A 645 -8.52 29.48 -28.41
CA GLY A 645 -9.62 29.05 -29.26
C GLY A 645 -10.09 27.62 -28.97
N ALA A 646 -9.16 26.67 -28.83
CA ALA A 646 -9.48 25.26 -28.57
C ALA A 646 -10.26 25.04 -27.25
N LEU A 647 -9.99 25.85 -26.22
CA LEU A 647 -10.74 25.81 -24.95
C LEU A 647 -12.17 26.39 -25.09
N PHE A 648 -12.37 27.35 -25.99
CA PHE A 648 -13.68 27.94 -26.25
C PHE A 648 -14.61 27.00 -27.03
N GLU A 649 -14.11 26.29 -28.05
CA GLU A 649 -14.92 25.34 -28.83
C GLU A 649 -15.38 24.15 -27.99
N VAL A 650 -14.51 23.60 -27.13
CA VAL A 650 -14.88 22.51 -26.21
C VAL A 650 -15.94 22.98 -25.20
N ALA A 651 -15.85 24.21 -24.69
CA ALA A 651 -16.85 24.76 -23.78
C ALA A 651 -18.21 25.02 -24.47
N ALA A 652 -18.20 25.47 -25.73
CA ALA A 652 -19.42 25.67 -26.51
C ALA A 652 -20.12 24.35 -26.87
N ALA A 653 -19.36 23.32 -27.26
CA ALA A 653 -19.89 22.00 -27.58
C ALA A 653 -20.61 21.34 -26.39
N MET A 654 -20.13 21.55 -25.16
CA MET A 654 -20.78 21.03 -23.94
C MET A 654 -22.05 21.80 -23.53
N ALA A 655 -22.33 22.96 -24.12
CA ALA A 655 -23.50 23.78 -23.77
C ALA A 655 -24.77 23.47 -24.59
N MET A 656 -24.66 22.73 -25.70
CA MET A 656 -25.73 22.51 -26.68
C MET A 656 -26.51 21.18 -26.50
N ALA A 657 -26.21 20.39 -25.47
CA ALA A 657 -26.87 19.10 -25.23
C ALA A 657 -28.11 19.23 -24.34
N GLU A 658 -29.29 19.37 -24.95
CA GLU A 658 -30.57 19.35 -24.22
C GLU A 658 -30.95 17.93 -23.73
N PRO A 659 -31.54 17.79 -22.52
CA PRO A 659 -32.12 16.53 -22.08
C PRO A 659 -33.56 16.37 -22.60
N VAL A 660 -33.81 15.36 -23.43
CA VAL A 660 -35.16 14.99 -23.87
C VAL A 660 -36.00 14.55 -22.66
N GLY A 661 -37.04 15.32 -22.36
CA GLY A 661 -37.99 14.99 -21.29
C GLY A 661 -39.01 13.93 -21.73
N VAL A 662 -39.18 12.88 -20.92
CA VAL A 662 -40.26 11.89 -21.09
C VAL A 662 -41.43 12.26 -20.19
N VAL A 663 -42.61 12.45 -20.79
CA VAL A 663 -43.87 12.73 -20.10
C VAL A 663 -44.49 11.41 -19.60
N PRO A 664 -45.01 11.31 -18.37
CA PRO A 664 -45.70 10.11 -17.90
C PRO A 664 -47.13 10.02 -18.46
N ALA A 665 -47.57 8.82 -18.81
CA ALA A 665 -48.95 8.49 -19.09
C ALA A 665 -49.54 7.66 -17.94
N ASP A 666 -50.80 7.94 -17.56
CA ASP A 666 -51.50 7.27 -16.46
C ASP A 666 -51.83 5.78 -16.77
N PRO A 667 -51.95 4.93 -15.73
CA PRO A 667 -52.24 3.51 -15.90
C PRO A 667 -53.74 3.22 -16.04
N ALA A 668 -54.10 2.46 -17.08
CA ALA A 668 -55.41 1.80 -17.17
C ALA A 668 -55.34 0.38 -16.59
N GLU A 669 -56.42 -0.07 -15.94
CA GLU A 669 -56.51 -1.37 -15.27
C GLU A 669 -56.47 -2.58 -16.25
N PRO A 670 -55.88 -3.73 -15.86
CA PRO A 670 -55.88 -4.94 -16.66
C PRO A 670 -57.09 -5.85 -16.35
N PRO A 671 -57.76 -6.44 -17.36
CA PRO A 671 -58.71 -7.53 -17.15
C PRO A 671 -57.98 -8.87 -16.89
N ALA A 672 -58.61 -9.74 -16.12
CA ALA A 672 -58.07 -11.06 -15.74
C ALA A 672 -58.10 -12.09 -16.89
N ILE A 673 -57.29 -13.17 -16.79
CA ILE A 673 -57.76 -14.58 -16.77
C ILE A 673 -56.61 -15.61 -16.59
N LYS A 674 -56.78 -16.45 -15.55
CA LYS A 674 -56.39 -17.88 -15.33
C LYS A 674 -55.26 -18.54 -16.15
N ALA A 675 -54.28 -19.13 -15.44
CA ALA A 675 -53.98 -20.58 -15.40
C ALA A 675 -52.81 -20.86 -14.41
N ALA A 676 -53.06 -21.54 -13.29
CA ALA A 676 -52.87 -22.99 -13.08
C ALA A 676 -51.41 -23.42 -12.73
N THR A 677 -51.13 -23.55 -11.43
CA THR A 677 -49.92 -24.21 -10.87
C THR A 677 -50.32 -25.39 -9.97
N PRO A 678 -49.62 -26.55 -10.04
CA PRO A 678 -49.93 -27.71 -9.22
C PRO A 678 -49.34 -27.61 -7.81
N LYS A 679 -50.07 -28.14 -6.82
CA LYS A 679 -49.63 -28.24 -5.43
C LYS A 679 -48.85 -29.54 -5.19
N ALA A 680 -47.72 -29.46 -4.50
CA ALA A 680 -47.16 -30.58 -3.75
C ALA A 680 -47.06 -30.17 -2.27
N LYS A 681 -47.65 -30.97 -1.38
CA LYS A 681 -47.57 -30.78 0.08
C LYS A 681 -46.44 -31.65 0.63
N THR A 682 -45.72 -31.16 1.63
CA THR A 682 -45.17 -32.04 2.66
C THR A 682 -45.24 -31.35 4.02
N SER A 683 -45.69 -32.07 5.03
CA SER A 683 -45.93 -31.60 6.38
C SER A 683 -45.36 -32.62 7.36
N VAL A 684 -44.57 -32.18 8.34
CA VAL A 684 -44.20 -33.01 9.50
C VAL A 684 -44.40 -32.19 10.77
N LYS A 685 -44.89 -32.87 11.81
CA LYS A 685 -45.39 -32.29 13.05
C LYS A 685 -44.25 -31.99 14.04
N ARG A 686 -44.50 -30.99 14.89
CA ARG A 686 -43.86 -30.82 16.20
C ARG A 686 -44.32 -31.97 17.12
N LYS A 687 -43.42 -32.50 17.96
CA LYS A 687 -43.77 -33.36 19.09
C LYS A 687 -42.90 -32.95 20.27
N GLU A 688 -43.54 -32.67 21.39
CA GLU A 688 -42.91 -32.60 22.71
C GLU A 688 -42.89 -34.01 23.29
N GLU A 689 -41.84 -34.37 24.03
CA GLU A 689 -41.82 -35.38 25.08
C GLU A 689 -40.48 -35.29 25.81
N ASP A 690 -40.54 -35.32 27.14
CA ASP A 690 -39.38 -35.33 28.04
C ASP A 690 -38.70 -36.72 28.04
N GLU A 691 -37.40 -36.78 28.31
CA GLU A 691 -36.78 -37.81 29.16
C GLU A 691 -35.28 -37.52 29.41
N GLU A 692 -34.82 -37.72 30.65
CA GLU A 692 -33.41 -37.68 31.02
C GLU A 692 -32.68 -38.94 30.52
N PHE A 693 -31.54 -38.79 29.84
CA PHE A 693 -30.58 -39.88 29.71
C PHE A 693 -29.13 -39.44 29.89
N VAL A 694 -28.48 -40.02 30.89
CA VAL A 694 -27.05 -39.88 31.19
C VAL A 694 -26.23 -40.63 30.15
N TRP A 695 -25.30 -39.95 29.48
CA TRP A 695 -24.33 -40.59 28.60
C TRP A 695 -22.97 -40.74 29.29
N VAL A 696 -22.67 -41.97 29.70
CA VAL A 696 -21.29 -42.42 29.94
C VAL A 696 -20.68 -42.76 28.58
N VAL A 697 -19.54 -42.16 28.25
CA VAL A 697 -18.81 -42.45 27.01
C VAL A 697 -17.57 -43.28 27.35
N GLU A 698 -17.59 -44.56 27.01
CA GLU A 698 -16.40 -45.42 26.97
C GLU A 698 -15.68 -45.29 25.62
N GLU A 699 -14.35 -45.23 25.63
CA GLU A 699 -13.54 -45.15 24.41
C GLU A 699 -13.33 -46.54 23.76
N PRO A 700 -13.46 -46.68 22.43
CA PRO A 700 -13.12 -47.92 21.72
C PRO A 700 -11.63 -47.99 21.33
N PRO A 701 -10.96 -49.17 21.43
CA PRO A 701 -9.53 -49.30 21.18
C PRO A 701 -9.14 -49.30 19.68
N PRO A 702 -7.87 -48.99 19.34
CA PRO A 702 -7.44 -48.75 17.97
C PRO A 702 -7.31 -50.04 17.12
N LYS A 703 -7.90 -50.01 15.92
CA LYS A 703 -7.82 -51.10 14.94
C LYS A 703 -6.48 -51.11 14.19
N LYS A 704 -5.78 -52.25 14.23
CA LYS A 704 -4.55 -52.52 13.46
C LYS A 704 -4.86 -52.50 11.95
N LYS A 705 -4.06 -51.79 11.14
CA LYS A 705 -4.16 -51.82 9.67
C LYS A 705 -3.46 -53.06 9.09
N ALA A 706 -4.13 -53.75 8.18
CA ALA A 706 -3.60 -54.91 7.46
C ALA A 706 -2.66 -54.50 6.31
N LYS A 707 -1.68 -55.35 6.00
CA LYS A 707 -0.87 -55.28 4.79
C LYS A 707 -1.64 -55.84 3.59
N LEU A 708 -1.45 -55.25 2.41
CA LEU A 708 -1.77 -55.84 1.11
C LEU A 708 -0.49 -55.93 0.24
N PRO A 709 -0.40 -56.88 -0.70
CA PRO A 709 0.87 -57.28 -1.31
C PRO A 709 1.25 -56.44 -2.54
N MET A 710 2.55 -56.35 -2.83
CA MET A 710 3.06 -55.79 -4.08
C MET A 710 3.27 -56.87 -5.15
N GLY A 711 2.90 -56.55 -6.40
CA GLY A 711 3.35 -57.25 -7.61
C GLY A 711 4.62 -56.60 -8.19
N PRO A 712 5.40 -57.32 -9.03
CA PRO A 712 6.75 -56.89 -9.40
C PRO A 712 6.85 -56.23 -10.79
N TRP A 713 7.90 -55.43 -10.97
CA TRP A 713 8.69 -55.05 -12.18
C TRP A 713 9.29 -53.64 -11.91
N SER A 714 10.49 -53.25 -12.35
CA SER A 714 11.50 -53.88 -13.20
C SER A 714 12.93 -53.48 -12.74
N LYS A 715 13.97 -54.09 -13.30
CA LYS A 715 15.38 -53.90 -12.89
C LYS A 715 16.02 -52.68 -13.56
N GLN A 716 16.70 -51.83 -12.80
CA GLN A 716 17.81 -50.99 -13.30
C GLN A 716 19.07 -51.23 -12.44
N LYS A 717 20.23 -51.29 -13.11
CA LYS A 717 21.53 -51.46 -12.46
C LYS A 717 21.99 -50.12 -11.88
N THR A 718 22.35 -50.10 -10.61
CA THR A 718 23.17 -49.03 -10.01
C THR A 718 24.60 -49.54 -9.88
N VAL A 719 25.58 -48.71 -10.24
CA VAL A 719 27.00 -48.98 -10.01
C VAL A 719 27.39 -48.29 -8.71
N GLU A 720 27.83 -49.05 -7.71
CA GLU A 720 28.42 -48.48 -6.50
C GLU A 720 29.85 -48.04 -6.79
N VAL A 721 30.16 -46.78 -6.48
CA VAL A 721 31.53 -46.28 -6.33
C VAL A 721 31.73 -46.01 -4.86
N LYS A 722 32.52 -46.85 -4.18
CA LYS A 722 33.00 -46.57 -2.83
C LYS A 722 33.97 -45.39 -2.87
N VAL A 723 33.66 -44.33 -2.13
CA VAL A 723 34.62 -43.29 -1.74
C VAL A 723 34.72 -43.36 -0.22
N GLU A 724 35.90 -43.72 0.29
CA GLU A 724 36.20 -43.68 1.71
C GLU A 724 36.75 -42.29 2.05
N THR A 725 35.95 -41.47 2.70
CA THR A 725 36.38 -40.22 3.36
C THR A 725 36.68 -40.52 4.81
N LYS A 726 37.87 -40.14 5.30
CA LYS A 726 38.16 -40.11 6.73
C LYS A 726 37.32 -39.01 7.38
N GLU A 727 36.67 -39.33 8.50
CA GLU A 727 36.19 -38.35 9.45
C GLU A 727 37.40 -37.81 10.25
N GLU A 728 37.47 -36.49 10.44
CA GLU A 728 38.38 -35.85 11.39
C GLU A 728 37.57 -35.52 12.66
N ASP A 729 38.17 -35.71 13.85
CA ASP A 729 37.45 -35.54 15.12
C ASP A 729 37.10 -34.06 15.41
N ASP A 730 35.81 -33.80 15.64
CA ASP A 730 35.29 -32.47 16.02
C ASP A 730 35.79 -31.98 17.40
N SER A 731 36.54 -32.79 18.17
CA SER A 731 37.07 -32.43 19.50
C SER A 731 38.00 -31.22 19.45
N ASP A 732 38.92 -31.21 18.48
CA ASP A 732 40.02 -30.25 18.43
C ASP A 732 39.53 -28.86 18.01
N LEU A 733 38.47 -28.83 17.19
CA LEU A 733 37.79 -27.60 16.80
C LEU A 733 37.07 -26.97 18.01
N ASN A 734 36.40 -27.79 18.83
CA ASN A 734 35.72 -27.32 20.04
C ASN A 734 36.71 -26.82 21.11
N GLU A 735 37.84 -27.52 21.30
CA GLU A 735 38.88 -27.06 22.25
C GLU A 735 39.51 -25.73 21.79
N LEU A 736 39.78 -25.57 20.49
CA LEU A 736 40.29 -24.32 19.92
C LEU A 736 39.29 -23.16 20.05
N VAL A 737 37.99 -23.40 19.88
CA VAL A 737 36.94 -22.39 20.09
C VAL A 737 36.89 -21.93 21.55
N LEU A 738 37.01 -22.85 22.52
CA LEU A 738 37.04 -22.49 23.94
C LEU A 738 38.25 -21.60 24.29
N VAL A 739 39.44 -21.91 23.77
CA VAL A 739 40.64 -21.08 23.94
C VAL A 739 40.46 -19.67 23.37
N ILE A 740 39.87 -19.55 22.17
CA ILE A 740 39.58 -18.24 21.55
C ILE A 740 38.59 -17.44 22.41
N MET A 741 37.56 -18.09 22.96
CA MET A 741 36.60 -17.45 23.86
C MET A 741 37.24 -16.98 25.17
N GLU A 742 38.13 -17.76 25.77
CA GLU A 742 38.83 -17.40 27.01
C GLU A 742 39.74 -16.18 26.83
N ILE A 743 40.50 -16.11 25.73
CA ILE A 743 41.30 -14.93 25.35
C ILE A 743 40.39 -13.71 25.19
N PHE A 744 39.32 -13.83 24.40
CA PHE A 744 38.41 -12.71 24.13
C PHE A 744 37.71 -12.21 25.41
N GLN A 745 37.34 -13.12 26.31
CA GLN A 745 36.74 -12.78 27.60
C GLN A 745 37.74 -12.09 28.53
N ARG A 746 39.01 -12.50 28.53
CA ARG A 746 40.08 -11.88 29.33
C ARG A 746 40.41 -10.46 28.84
N GLU A 747 40.61 -10.29 27.53
CA GLU A 747 40.88 -8.98 26.91
C GLU A 747 39.68 -8.03 27.07
N SER A 748 38.45 -8.53 26.89
CA SER A 748 37.24 -7.72 27.13
C SER A 748 37.09 -7.32 28.60
N LEU A 749 37.54 -8.14 29.55
CA LEU A 749 37.53 -7.78 30.98
C LEU A 749 38.58 -6.70 31.29
N GLN A 750 39.77 -6.78 30.68
CA GLN A 750 40.77 -5.72 30.76
C GLN A 750 40.26 -4.42 30.13
N PHE A 751 39.58 -4.49 28.98
CA PHE A 751 38.99 -3.32 28.33
C PHE A 751 37.95 -2.64 29.24
N GLN A 752 37.04 -3.39 29.87
CA GLN A 752 36.06 -2.84 30.83
C GLN A 752 36.72 -2.28 32.11
N GLN A 753 37.80 -2.89 32.59
CA GLN A 753 38.56 -2.37 33.74
C GLN A 753 39.31 -1.07 33.41
N LEU A 754 39.73 -0.89 32.15
CA LEU A 754 40.36 0.33 31.65
C LEU A 754 39.33 1.44 31.35
N GLU A 755 38.16 1.09 30.81
CA GLU A 755 37.07 2.02 30.51
C GLU A 755 36.48 2.67 31.78
N HIS A 756 36.54 1.97 32.92
CA HIS A 756 36.20 2.53 34.23
C HIS A 756 37.27 3.48 34.83
N GLN A 757 38.41 3.68 34.17
CA GLN A 757 39.43 4.66 34.55
C GLN A 757 39.51 5.75 33.47
N ASP A 758 38.81 6.87 33.69
CA ASP A 758 38.51 8.01 32.78
C ASP A 758 39.70 8.73 32.07
N LYS A 759 40.84 8.09 31.81
CA LYS A 759 42.05 8.73 31.25
C LYS A 759 42.96 7.82 30.43
N TYR A 760 42.60 7.47 29.19
CA TYR A 760 43.61 7.26 28.14
C TYR A 760 43.13 7.69 26.75
N TYR A 761 43.94 8.53 26.11
CA TYR A 761 43.91 8.79 24.67
C TYR A 761 44.93 7.87 24.00
N TRP A 762 44.59 7.29 22.86
CA TRP A 762 45.50 6.45 22.08
C TRP A 762 46.26 7.31 21.08
N TRP A 763 47.57 7.13 21.00
CA TRP A 763 48.45 7.88 20.11
C TRP A 763 49.09 6.92 19.11
N ASP A 764 49.13 7.29 17.83
CA ASP A 764 49.89 6.53 16.84
C ASP A 764 51.40 6.64 17.06
N ALA A 765 52.19 5.88 16.28
CA ALA A 765 53.65 5.91 16.36
C ALA A 765 54.30 7.26 15.97
N GLN A 766 53.50 8.26 15.53
CA GLN A 766 53.92 9.61 15.21
C GLN A 766 53.44 10.64 16.26
N GLY A 767 52.77 10.19 17.33
CA GLY A 767 52.23 11.07 18.36
C GLY A 767 50.99 11.83 17.91
N LYS A 768 50.07 11.18 17.19
CA LYS A 768 48.75 11.71 16.86
C LYS A 768 47.63 10.92 17.52
N GLU A 769 46.69 11.64 18.14
CA GLU A 769 45.50 11.08 18.78
C GLU A 769 44.60 10.33 17.77
N LEU A 770 44.23 9.10 18.13
CA LEU A 770 43.41 8.18 17.34
C LEU A 770 41.97 8.15 17.84
N ASP A 771 41.00 8.09 16.93
CA ASP A 771 39.59 8.00 17.24
C ASP A 771 39.14 6.57 17.61
N GLN A 772 37.94 6.43 18.19
CA GLN A 772 37.37 5.15 18.63
C GLN A 772 37.20 4.11 17.50
N TYR A 773 37.16 4.53 16.24
CA TYR A 773 37.12 3.61 15.09
C TYR A 773 38.50 3.00 14.80
N SER A 774 39.57 3.76 15.03
CA SER A 774 40.94 3.33 14.78
C SER A 774 41.44 2.27 15.79
N SER A 775 41.00 2.34 17.05
CA SER A 775 41.34 1.34 18.08
C SER A 775 40.68 -0.02 17.84
N LEU A 776 39.43 -0.05 17.33
CA LEU A 776 38.78 -1.28 16.86
C LEU A 776 39.56 -1.94 15.71
N HIS A 777 40.19 -1.15 14.85
CA HIS A 777 40.99 -1.64 13.73
C HIS A 777 42.29 -2.34 14.17
N ALA A 778 42.78 -2.05 15.38
CA ALA A 778 43.97 -2.71 15.95
C ALA A 778 43.71 -4.17 16.36
N LEU A 779 42.52 -4.49 16.87
CA LEU A 779 42.11 -5.87 17.20
C LEU A 779 41.87 -6.75 15.95
N GLN A 780 41.65 -6.15 14.79
CA GLN A 780 41.40 -6.87 13.54
C GLN A 780 42.65 -7.60 13.01
N VAL A 781 43.85 -7.05 13.23
CA VAL A 781 45.11 -7.59 12.68
C VAL A 781 45.55 -8.89 13.38
N PRO A 782 45.53 -9.01 14.73
CA PRO A 782 45.74 -10.28 15.41
C PRO A 782 44.75 -11.37 14.98
N LEU A 783 43.45 -11.02 14.87
CA LEU A 783 42.40 -11.97 14.48
C LEU A 783 42.63 -12.52 13.06
N GLN A 784 42.97 -11.67 12.09
CA GLN A 784 43.31 -12.08 10.73
C GLN A 784 44.57 -12.96 10.70
N THR A 785 45.55 -12.70 11.56
CA THR A 785 46.77 -13.49 11.69
C THR A 785 46.46 -14.89 12.22
N LEU A 786 45.68 -14.99 13.29
CA LEU A 786 45.23 -16.27 13.87
C LEU A 786 44.40 -17.09 12.86
N MET A 787 43.44 -16.47 12.17
CA MET A 787 42.68 -17.14 11.11
C MET A 787 43.57 -17.63 9.96
N SER A 788 44.60 -16.87 9.59
CA SER A 788 45.56 -17.27 8.55
C SER A 788 46.38 -18.50 8.97
N VAL A 789 46.77 -18.60 10.24
CA VAL A 789 47.44 -19.80 10.79
C VAL A 789 46.51 -21.02 10.78
N ILE A 790 45.26 -20.86 11.21
CA ILE A 790 44.26 -21.94 11.22
C ILE A 790 43.98 -22.45 9.79
N LEU A 791 43.77 -21.53 8.83
CA LEU A 791 43.54 -21.87 7.42
C LEU A 791 44.77 -22.53 6.75
N ALA A 792 45.98 -22.16 7.15
CA ALA A 792 47.21 -22.71 6.56
C ALA A 792 47.64 -24.06 7.15
N LYS A 793 47.34 -24.34 8.42
CA LYS A 793 47.87 -25.51 9.15
C LYS A 793 46.81 -26.52 9.61
N GLY A 794 45.53 -26.15 9.61
CA GLY A 794 44.43 -26.92 10.19
C GLY A 794 44.29 -26.70 11.71
N PRO A 795 43.08 -26.88 12.28
CA PRO A 795 42.77 -26.49 13.66
C PRO A 795 43.62 -27.23 14.70
N ALA A 796 43.82 -28.55 14.56
CA ALA A 796 44.62 -29.36 15.49
C ALA A 796 46.09 -28.88 15.59
N ARG A 797 46.72 -28.54 14.45
CA ARG A 797 48.09 -28.01 14.44
C ARG A 797 48.18 -26.57 14.93
N ALA A 798 47.18 -25.73 14.65
CA ALA A 798 47.12 -24.39 15.22
C ALA A 798 47.00 -24.45 16.76
N LEU A 799 46.23 -25.41 17.28
CA LEU A 799 46.10 -25.67 18.71
C LEU A 799 47.39 -26.20 19.35
N GLU A 800 48.10 -27.15 18.72
CA GLU A 800 49.43 -27.59 19.18
C GLU A 800 50.46 -26.44 19.20
N GLU A 801 50.44 -25.58 18.18
CA GLU A 801 51.40 -24.47 18.06
C GLU A 801 51.12 -23.36 19.07
N PHE A 802 49.84 -23.05 19.32
CA PHE A 802 49.41 -22.18 20.41
C PHE A 802 49.79 -22.75 21.79
N LYS A 803 49.51 -24.05 22.03
CA LYS A 803 49.90 -24.75 23.27
C LYS A 803 51.43 -24.80 23.49
N ARG A 804 52.25 -24.63 22.44
CA ARG A 804 53.72 -24.54 22.54
C ARG A 804 54.23 -23.13 22.83
N ASN A 805 53.65 -22.10 22.24
CA ASN A 805 54.16 -20.72 22.30
C ASN A 805 53.04 -19.70 22.63
N PRO A 806 52.39 -19.78 23.81
CA PRO A 806 51.30 -18.86 24.17
C PRO A 806 51.77 -17.39 24.20
N ASP A 807 52.98 -17.14 24.72
CA ASP A 807 53.57 -15.79 24.85
C ASP A 807 53.94 -15.12 23.52
N GLN A 808 53.82 -15.83 22.38
CA GLN A 808 54.05 -15.28 21.04
C GLN A 808 52.73 -14.95 20.31
N PHE A 809 51.61 -15.44 20.83
CA PHE A 809 50.26 -15.14 20.33
C PHE A 809 49.54 -14.06 21.14
N HIS A 810 49.94 -13.86 22.39
CA HIS A 810 49.66 -12.67 23.20
C HIS A 810 50.56 -11.50 22.78
#